data_AF-A0A671S1S7-F1
#
_entry.id   AF-A0A671S1S7-F1
#
_cell.length_a   1.000
_cell.length_b   1.000
_cell.length_c   1.000
_cell.angle_alpha   90.00
_cell.angle_beta   90.00
_cell.angle_gamma   90.00
#
_symmetry.space_group_name_H-M   'P 1'
#
loop_
_entity.id
_entity.type
_entity.pdbx_description
1 polymer ?
#
loop_
_entity_poly.entity_id
_entity_poly.type
_entity_poly.pdbx_seq_one_letter_code
_entity_poly.pdbx_strand_id
1 'polypeptide(L)'
;MSKLWGKCIKMQLIDTLTCLLFSCLPFLVQSQLCMVESGFPSFPNQSVAMRPLTTVAGIPFMYSWSPLQQNFMVEDETFLHNIPYMGDEVLEQDEAFLEELIDNYDGVHGDREGGFINDEIFKELVEALSQYSDPEEEEEEEPSERTENKEEEDEKGMQKTTAEGPEESKVGFFKRKRRSTGEGRELSTNKKIPHDKIFTAIAAMFPYKGTMEELKDKYKDLLEPPSPVKLPPLCTPNMDGPFAKSVQREQSLHSFHTLFCRRCFKYDCFLHPFHASPNVYKRKNKEIRMETEPCGLDCFLLQKGAKEFADQNMQRSQRPRRRRQQPRPSSSCGPTPSGSGEEGKEGDSDHETTSSSESNSRCPSPAKMRPGEEGAEESDSPPQWSGAEESLFRVLHGTYCNNFCSIARLIGTKTCREVYEFAVKEMLIHRVPLEDGGISPQKKKRKHRLWAKIQLKKDNSSNQVYNYQPCDHPEHPCDSSCLCVMTQNFCEKFCQCDRECQNRFPGCRCKTQCNTKQCPCYLAVRECDPDLCMTCGATDHWDSKQVSCKNCSIQRGLKKHLLLAPSDVAGWGTFIKEPVQKNEFISEYCGELISQDEADRRGRIYDKYMSSFLFNLNNDFVVDATRKGNKIRFANHSVNPNCYAKVVMVNGDHRIGIFAKRAIQRGEELFFDYRYSQADALKYVGIEREINTV
;
A
#
# COMPACT_ATOMS: atom_id res chain seq x y z
N MET A 1 25.70 11.55 -11.63
CA MET A 1 26.33 12.69 -12.35
C MET A 1 25.78 12.76 -13.78
N SER A 2 25.75 13.96 -14.38
CA SER A 2 25.86 14.20 -15.85
C SER A 2 25.31 13.17 -16.86
N LYS A 3 23.98 13.18 -17.11
CA LYS A 3 23.32 13.00 -18.44
C LYS A 3 21.78 12.96 -18.29
N LEU A 4 21.10 14.10 -18.48
CA LEU A 4 19.68 14.19 -18.92
C LEU A 4 19.14 15.64 -19.06
N TRP A 5 19.81 16.64 -18.51
CA TRP A 5 19.55 18.06 -18.79
C TRP A 5 19.94 18.42 -20.23
N GLY A 6 19.10 18.05 -21.20
CA GLY A 6 19.49 18.07 -22.62
C GLY A 6 18.35 17.93 -23.63
N LYS A 7 17.21 18.61 -23.43
CA LYS A 7 16.20 18.99 -24.45
C LYS A 7 14.98 19.69 -23.81
N CYS A 8 15.08 20.98 -23.48
CA CYS A 8 13.89 21.85 -23.29
C CYS A 8 14.13 23.37 -23.35
N ILE A 9 15.24 23.84 -23.93
CA ILE A 9 15.47 25.27 -24.23
C ILE A 9 15.74 25.39 -25.73
N LYS A 10 14.70 25.67 -26.52
CA LYS A 10 14.84 26.01 -27.95
C LYS A 10 13.64 26.78 -28.52
N MET A 11 13.16 27.80 -27.81
CA MET A 11 12.10 28.68 -28.32
C MET A 11 12.14 30.12 -27.79
N GLN A 12 13.31 30.74 -27.79
CA GLN A 12 13.52 32.20 -27.65
C GLN A 12 14.97 32.54 -28.07
N LEU A 13 15.17 33.01 -29.31
CA LEU A 13 16.38 33.71 -29.79
C LEU A 13 16.21 34.17 -31.25
N ILE A 14 15.14 34.92 -31.49
CA ILE A 14 14.95 35.83 -32.64
C ILE A 14 14.45 37.15 -32.01
N ASP A 15 14.78 38.30 -32.61
CA ASP A 15 14.46 39.68 -32.16
C ASP A 15 15.42 40.35 -31.15
N THR A 16 16.73 40.08 -31.22
CA THR A 16 17.78 40.89 -30.55
C THR A 16 18.95 41.26 -31.48
N LEU A 17 18.67 41.83 -32.66
CA LEU A 17 19.70 42.16 -33.67
C LEU A 17 19.57 43.52 -34.37
N THR A 18 18.92 44.51 -33.72
CA THR A 18 18.67 45.85 -34.30
C THR A 18 18.93 47.03 -33.33
N CYS A 19 19.80 46.87 -32.32
CA CYS A 19 20.20 47.96 -31.42
C CYS A 19 21.72 47.96 -31.09
N LEU A 20 22.55 48.24 -32.09
CA LEU A 20 24.01 48.42 -31.94
C LEU A 20 24.56 49.69 -32.63
N LEU A 21 23.77 50.77 -32.64
CA LEU A 21 24.16 52.09 -33.18
C LEU A 21 23.71 53.27 -32.30
N PHE A 22 24.13 53.28 -31.03
CA PHE A 22 24.21 54.51 -30.24
C PHE A 22 25.45 54.50 -29.33
N SER A 23 26.54 55.04 -29.86
CA SER A 23 27.78 55.32 -29.14
C SER A 23 27.80 56.74 -28.54
N CYS A 24 28.68 56.96 -27.57
CA CYS A 24 29.02 58.28 -27.00
C CYS A 24 27.94 59.00 -26.17
N LEU A 25 27.71 58.51 -24.95
CA LEU A 25 27.57 59.38 -23.78
C LEU A 25 28.57 58.92 -22.70
N PRO A 26 29.39 59.81 -22.11
CA PRO A 26 30.29 59.46 -21.02
C PRO A 26 29.48 59.40 -19.71
N PHE A 27 28.80 58.28 -19.48
CA PHE A 27 28.15 58.02 -18.19
C PHE A 27 29.24 57.82 -17.11
N LEU A 28 29.54 58.91 -16.39
CA LEU A 28 30.49 58.95 -15.30
C LEU A 28 29.85 58.29 -14.06
N VAL A 29 29.71 56.96 -14.12
CA VAL A 29 29.20 56.16 -13.01
C VAL A 29 30.11 56.38 -11.82
N GLN A 30 29.59 56.98 -10.74
CA GLN A 30 30.27 57.02 -9.45
C GLN A 30 30.40 55.58 -8.96
N SER A 31 31.57 54.96 -9.19
CA SER A 31 31.88 53.65 -8.64
C SER A 31 31.92 53.76 -7.12
N GLN A 32 30.88 53.24 -6.47
CA GLN A 32 30.86 53.13 -5.01
C GLN A 32 32.13 52.41 -4.55
N LEU A 33 32.84 52.98 -3.58
CA LEU A 33 34.06 52.39 -3.04
C LEU A 33 33.70 51.50 -1.87
N CYS A 34 34.08 50.22 -1.92
CA CYS A 34 34.17 49.41 -0.71
C CYS A 34 35.44 49.83 0.01
N MET A 35 35.33 50.25 1.26
CA MET A 35 36.47 50.46 2.14
C MET A 35 36.64 49.25 3.06
N VAL A 36 37.86 48.75 3.16
CA VAL A 36 38.25 47.69 4.08
C VAL A 36 39.21 48.30 5.10
N GLU A 37 38.73 48.41 6.34
CA GLU A 37 39.53 48.91 7.46
C GLU A 37 40.36 47.79 8.07
N SER A 38 41.52 48.15 8.64
CA SER A 38 42.41 47.19 9.32
C SER A 38 42.33 47.34 10.84
N GLY A 39 42.10 46.23 11.55
CA GLY A 39 42.26 46.18 13.01
C GLY A 39 43.72 46.31 13.49
N PHE A 40 44.70 46.27 12.57
CA PHE A 40 46.12 46.49 12.86
C PHE A 40 46.52 47.93 12.48
N PRO A 41 46.96 48.77 13.44
CA PRO A 41 47.24 50.19 13.19
C PRO A 41 48.47 50.46 12.30
N SER A 42 49.21 49.43 11.90
CA SER A 42 50.31 49.49 10.94
C SER A 42 49.89 49.28 9.48
N PHE A 43 48.63 48.92 9.21
CA PHE A 43 48.09 48.70 7.87
C PHE A 43 47.08 49.80 7.51
N PRO A 44 47.24 50.50 6.37
CA PRO A 44 46.29 51.53 5.95
C PRO A 44 44.97 50.92 5.45
N ASN A 45 43.87 51.64 5.67
CA ASN A 45 42.57 51.31 5.09
C ASN A 45 42.68 51.24 3.56
N GLN A 46 42.15 50.18 2.96
CA GLN A 46 42.14 49.99 1.52
C GLN A 46 40.78 50.39 0.96
N SER A 47 40.74 50.93 -0.27
CA SER A 47 39.48 51.21 -0.97
C SER A 47 39.52 50.67 -2.40
N VAL A 48 38.42 50.02 -2.80
CA VAL A 48 38.29 49.34 -4.10
C VAL A 48 36.94 49.68 -4.73
N ALA A 49 36.94 49.99 -6.02
CA ALA A 49 35.72 50.23 -6.79
C ALA A 49 34.84 48.97 -6.84
N MET A 50 33.64 49.05 -6.25
CA MET A 50 32.66 47.98 -6.33
C MET A 50 32.15 47.85 -7.77
N ARG A 51 32.22 46.64 -8.31
CA ARG A 51 31.53 46.28 -9.55
C ARG A 51 30.11 45.82 -9.19
N PRO A 52 29.04 46.53 -9.58
CA PRO A 52 27.69 46.05 -9.35
C PRO A 52 27.46 44.75 -10.14
N LEU A 53 26.79 43.79 -9.50
CA LEU A 53 26.31 42.60 -10.19
C LEU A 53 25.06 42.96 -11.01
N THR A 54 24.94 42.41 -12.21
CA THR A 54 23.76 42.59 -13.06
C THR A 54 22.55 41.91 -12.43
N THR A 55 21.43 42.61 -12.33
CA THR A 55 20.17 42.06 -11.78
C THR A 55 19.74 40.80 -12.51
N VAL A 56 19.60 39.70 -11.76
CA VAL A 56 19.02 38.43 -12.24
C VAL A 56 17.59 38.35 -11.73
N ALA A 57 16.65 37.95 -12.58
CA ALA A 57 15.26 37.74 -12.18
C ALA A 57 15.17 36.55 -11.20
N GLY A 58 14.66 36.80 -10.00
CA GLY A 58 14.33 35.74 -9.04
C GLY A 58 13.17 34.87 -9.53
N ILE A 59 13.17 33.60 -9.17
CA ILE A 59 12.00 32.72 -9.29
C ILE A 59 11.23 32.70 -7.97
N PRO A 60 9.89 32.52 -7.96
CA PRO A 60 9.14 32.39 -6.72
C PRO A 60 9.59 31.15 -5.93
N PHE A 61 9.51 31.21 -4.60
CA PHE A 61 9.98 30.14 -3.73
C PHE A 61 9.21 28.82 -3.95
N MET A 62 9.89 27.67 -3.79
CA MET A 62 9.28 26.34 -3.86
C MET A 62 10.09 25.31 -3.05
N TYR A 63 9.46 24.69 -2.05
CA TYR A 63 9.98 23.47 -1.41
C TYR A 63 9.92 22.27 -2.37
N SER A 64 10.80 21.29 -2.20
CA SER A 64 10.76 20.03 -2.95
C SER A 64 9.50 19.21 -2.63
N TRP A 65 8.94 18.56 -3.65
CA TRP A 65 7.74 17.73 -3.52
C TRP A 65 7.75 16.55 -4.48
N SER A 66 7.13 15.43 -4.10
CA SER A 66 7.07 14.22 -4.94
C SER A 66 5.80 14.17 -5.81
N PRO A 67 5.89 13.81 -7.10
CA PRO A 67 4.74 13.79 -8.01
C PRO A 67 3.87 12.53 -7.87
N LEU A 68 2.57 12.73 -7.63
CA LEU A 68 1.55 11.70 -7.48
C LEU A 68 0.59 11.62 -8.69
N GLN A 69 0.01 10.43 -8.89
CA GLN A 69 -1.08 10.17 -9.86
C GLN A 69 -2.37 9.65 -9.18
N GLN A 70 -2.28 9.28 -7.91
CA GLN A 70 -3.33 8.81 -7.00
C GLN A 70 -2.92 9.29 -5.59
N ASN A 71 -3.85 9.35 -4.64
CA ASN A 71 -3.49 9.67 -3.25
C ASN A 71 -2.58 8.59 -2.63
N PHE A 72 -1.83 8.97 -1.60
CA PHE A 72 -0.88 8.11 -0.90
C PHE A 72 -1.20 8.14 0.60
N MET A 73 -1.68 7.04 1.19
CA MET A 73 -1.93 6.96 2.63
C MET A 73 -0.63 7.10 3.42
N VAL A 74 -0.65 7.90 4.49
CA VAL A 74 0.44 8.07 5.44
C VAL A 74 -0.13 7.87 6.84
N GLU A 75 0.62 7.16 7.68
CA GLU A 75 0.27 6.96 9.09
C GLU A 75 0.74 8.15 9.93
N ASP A 76 0.04 8.42 11.03
CA ASP A 76 0.25 9.57 11.90
C ASP A 76 1.66 9.58 12.53
N GLU A 77 2.37 10.71 12.40
CA GLU A 77 3.72 10.90 12.92
C GLU A 77 3.65 11.26 14.41
N THR A 78 3.62 10.28 15.33
CA THR A 78 3.42 10.54 16.77
C THR A 78 4.57 11.32 17.45
N PHE A 79 5.79 11.23 16.92
CA PHE A 79 6.97 11.97 17.40
C PHE A 79 7.44 13.00 16.36
N LEU A 80 7.79 14.20 16.82
CA LEU A 80 8.31 15.25 15.95
C LEU A 80 9.78 14.98 15.58
N HIS A 81 10.03 14.63 14.32
CA HIS A 81 11.37 14.20 13.87
C HIS A 81 12.41 15.33 13.78
N ASN A 82 11.97 16.58 13.57
CA ASN A 82 12.81 17.79 13.55
C ASN A 82 11.95 18.98 13.97
N ILE A 83 12.47 19.87 14.83
CA ILE A 83 11.84 21.18 15.09
C ILE A 83 12.04 22.06 13.84
N PRO A 84 10.97 22.65 13.25
CA PRO A 84 11.12 23.55 12.10
C PRO A 84 11.86 24.83 12.49
N TYR A 85 12.97 25.14 11.81
CA TYR A 85 13.61 26.43 11.97
C TYR A 85 12.81 27.53 11.25
N MET A 86 12.50 28.60 11.97
CA MET A 86 11.62 29.70 11.53
C MET A 86 12.33 31.06 11.47
N GLY A 87 13.63 31.11 11.76
CA GLY A 87 14.40 32.34 11.96
C GLY A 87 14.48 32.74 13.44
N ASP A 88 15.64 33.20 13.88
CA ASP A 88 15.89 33.54 15.29
C ASP A 88 14.91 34.62 15.79
N GLU A 89 14.66 35.64 14.96
CA GLU A 89 13.68 36.72 15.20
C GLU A 89 12.26 36.23 15.49
N VAL A 90 11.88 35.04 15.01
CA VAL A 90 10.54 34.45 15.21
C VAL A 90 10.51 33.57 16.46
N LEU A 91 11.64 32.93 16.80
CA LEU A 91 11.79 32.13 18.02
C LEU A 91 11.81 33.03 19.26
N GLU A 92 12.48 34.19 19.18
CA GLU A 92 12.51 35.21 20.26
C GLU A 92 11.15 35.88 20.54
N GLN A 93 10.16 35.74 19.66
CA GLN A 93 8.86 36.42 19.75
C GLN A 93 7.68 35.52 20.15
N ASP A 94 7.84 34.20 20.05
CA ASP A 94 6.71 33.25 20.10
C ASP A 94 7.10 31.90 20.71
N GLU A 95 7.76 31.93 21.87
CA GLU A 95 8.15 30.73 22.64
C GLU A 95 6.95 29.81 22.91
N ALA A 96 5.78 30.39 23.19
CA ALA A 96 4.53 29.68 23.43
C ALA A 96 4.05 28.84 22.22
N PHE A 97 4.34 29.26 20.98
CA PHE A 97 4.08 28.43 19.80
C PHE A 97 5.01 27.20 19.75
N LEU A 98 6.25 27.31 20.23
CA LEU A 98 7.17 26.17 20.28
C LEU A 98 6.76 25.18 21.39
N GLU A 99 6.33 25.67 22.55
CA GLU A 99 5.73 24.84 23.60
C GLU A 99 4.46 24.13 23.08
N GLU A 100 3.50 24.87 22.49
CA GLU A 100 2.28 24.25 21.92
C GLU A 100 2.63 23.22 20.81
N LEU A 101 3.63 23.52 19.97
CA LEU A 101 4.06 22.59 18.92
C LEU A 101 4.64 21.29 19.49
N ILE A 102 5.32 21.33 20.64
CA ILE A 102 5.89 20.14 21.30
C ILE A 102 4.78 19.37 22.03
N ASP A 103 3.90 20.04 22.78
CA ASP A 103 2.77 19.44 23.51
C ASP A 103 1.79 18.65 22.64
N ASN A 104 1.82 18.87 21.32
CA ASN A 104 0.97 18.17 20.34
C ASN A 104 1.62 16.93 19.70
N TYR A 105 2.77 16.49 20.20
CA TYR A 105 3.41 15.21 19.85
C TYR A 105 3.81 14.48 21.14
N ASP A 106 4.08 13.17 21.08
CA ASP A 106 4.57 12.38 22.21
C ASP A 106 6.05 12.70 22.58
N GLY A 107 6.58 13.85 22.14
CA GLY A 107 7.95 14.32 22.30
C GLY A 107 8.73 14.47 20.99
N VAL A 108 9.93 15.05 21.10
CA VAL A 108 10.83 15.32 19.96
C VAL A 108 11.85 14.18 19.78
N HIS A 109 12.13 13.79 18.53
CA HIS A 109 13.09 12.74 18.23
C HIS A 109 14.53 13.19 18.56
N GLY A 110 15.07 12.68 19.66
CA GLY A 110 16.43 12.98 20.14
C GLY A 110 16.45 13.64 21.52
N ASP A 111 15.30 14.11 21.99
CA ASP A 111 15.10 14.66 23.34
C ASP A 111 14.93 13.52 24.35
N ARG A 112 16.00 12.74 24.54
CA ARG A 112 16.03 11.54 25.39
C ARG A 112 17.34 11.46 26.16
N GLU A 113 17.25 11.41 27.48
CA GLU A 113 18.38 11.29 28.41
C GLU A 113 19.22 10.01 28.16
N GLY A 114 18.57 8.95 27.67
CA GLY A 114 19.23 7.75 27.14
C GLY A 114 19.65 7.92 25.67
N GLY A 115 20.96 8.03 25.44
CA GLY A 115 21.56 8.17 24.10
C GLY A 115 21.27 7.01 23.14
N PHE A 116 21.53 7.23 21.84
CA PHE A 116 21.19 6.30 20.76
C PHE A 116 21.78 4.89 20.94
N ILE A 117 20.91 3.87 20.90
CA ILE A 117 21.28 2.46 20.97
C ILE A 117 20.82 1.71 19.71
N ASN A 118 21.77 1.18 18.93
CA ASN A 118 21.51 0.24 17.83
C ASN A 118 21.66 -1.21 18.31
N ASP A 119 21.48 -2.18 17.43
CA ASP A 119 21.48 -3.60 17.81
C ASP A 119 22.88 -4.14 18.15
N GLU A 120 23.93 -3.49 17.63
CA GLU A 120 25.33 -3.77 17.96
C GLU A 120 25.68 -3.24 19.37
N ILE A 121 25.41 -1.97 19.63
CA ILE A 121 25.58 -1.33 20.95
C ILE A 121 24.68 -1.98 21.99
N PHE A 122 23.47 -2.44 21.64
CA PHE A 122 22.61 -3.23 22.53
C PHE A 122 23.27 -4.55 22.93
N LYS A 123 23.84 -5.28 21.97
CA LYS A 123 24.59 -6.51 22.25
C LYS A 123 25.83 -6.24 23.11
N GLU A 124 26.61 -5.22 22.77
CA GLU A 124 27.78 -4.81 23.56
C GLU A 124 27.40 -4.36 24.98
N LEU A 125 26.29 -3.62 25.15
CA LEU A 125 25.78 -3.19 26.44
C LEU A 125 25.32 -4.38 27.29
N VAL A 126 24.58 -5.34 26.72
CA VAL A 126 24.16 -6.55 27.44
C VAL A 126 25.36 -7.42 27.78
N GLU A 127 26.32 -7.59 26.87
CA GLU A 127 27.56 -8.34 27.13
C GLU A 127 28.47 -7.65 28.15
N ALA A 128 28.49 -6.31 28.20
CA ALA A 128 29.23 -5.53 29.20
C ALA A 128 28.56 -5.54 30.57
N LEU A 129 27.24 -5.32 30.65
CA LEU A 129 26.50 -5.40 31.93
C LEU A 129 26.58 -6.82 32.52
N SER A 130 26.59 -7.86 31.68
CA SER A 130 26.84 -9.25 32.10
C SER A 130 28.29 -9.54 32.52
N GLN A 131 29.22 -8.59 32.36
CA GLN A 131 30.58 -8.64 32.91
C GLN A 131 30.75 -7.77 34.18
N TYR A 132 29.80 -6.86 34.44
CA TYR A 132 29.74 -6.04 35.66
C TYR A 132 28.81 -6.63 36.73
N SER A 133 28.01 -7.64 36.40
CA SER A 133 27.32 -8.50 37.36
C SER A 133 28.28 -9.55 37.91
N ASP A 134 29.02 -9.20 38.97
CA ASP A 134 29.86 -10.15 39.70
C ASP A 134 29.00 -11.24 40.39
N PRO A 135 29.52 -12.48 40.52
CA PRO A 135 28.80 -13.60 41.15
C PRO A 135 28.78 -13.54 42.69
N GLU A 136 29.25 -12.47 43.31
CA GLU A 136 29.29 -12.33 44.78
C GLU A 136 27.89 -12.12 45.42
N GLU A 137 26.81 -12.04 44.62
CA GLU A 137 25.41 -12.16 45.08
C GLU A 137 24.87 -13.62 45.06
N GLU A 138 25.61 -14.63 44.57
CA GLU A 138 25.08 -16.01 44.37
C GLU A 138 25.07 -16.92 45.63
N GLU A 139 25.53 -16.49 46.82
CA GLU A 139 25.55 -17.33 48.05
C GLU A 139 24.33 -17.15 49.00
N GLU A 140 23.44 -16.17 48.80
CA GLU A 140 22.26 -15.93 49.67
C GLU A 140 20.88 -16.27 49.04
N GLU A 141 20.68 -17.46 48.44
CA GLU A 141 19.31 -18.05 48.32
C GLU A 141 19.30 -19.57 47.96
N GLU A 142 19.46 -20.46 48.95
CA GLU A 142 19.24 -21.92 48.81
C GLU A 142 18.46 -22.49 50.03
N PRO A 143 17.12 -22.55 49.98
CA PRO A 143 16.29 -23.00 51.11
C PRO A 143 16.25 -24.53 51.22
N SER A 144 17.30 -25.13 51.78
CA SER A 144 17.36 -26.60 51.94
C SER A 144 16.26 -27.17 52.86
N GLU A 145 15.35 -27.95 52.29
CA GLU A 145 14.35 -28.71 53.06
C GLU A 145 15.02 -29.83 53.89
N ARG A 146 14.87 -29.78 55.23
CA ARG A 146 14.93 -30.97 56.09
C ARG A 146 14.19 -30.76 57.41
N THR A 147 13.31 -31.71 57.72
CA THR A 147 12.53 -31.77 58.97
C THR A 147 13.35 -32.31 60.13
N GLU A 148 13.23 -31.71 61.32
CA GLU A 148 12.61 -32.34 62.50
C GLU A 148 12.42 -31.33 63.66
N ASN A 149 11.57 -31.66 64.63
CA ASN A 149 11.17 -30.74 65.72
C ASN A 149 12.07 -30.89 66.95
N LYS A 150 12.35 -29.77 67.67
CA LYS A 150 12.12 -29.66 69.13
C LYS A 150 12.44 -28.29 69.77
N GLU A 151 11.42 -27.74 70.46
CA GLU A 151 11.36 -27.23 71.85
C GLU A 151 12.55 -26.48 72.52
N GLU A 152 12.20 -25.40 73.22
CA GLU A 152 12.89 -24.73 74.37
C GLU A 152 14.27 -24.05 74.15
N GLU A 153 14.73 -23.10 74.99
CA GLU A 153 14.10 -21.86 75.52
C GLU A 153 15.21 -20.91 76.07
N ASP A 154 14.96 -19.60 76.03
CA ASP A 154 15.44 -18.53 76.96
C ASP A 154 16.93 -18.02 77.06
N GLU A 155 17.01 -16.81 77.66
CA GLU A 155 18.10 -16.07 78.36
C GLU A 155 19.43 -15.61 77.71
N LYS A 156 19.47 -14.30 77.40
CA LYS A 156 20.43 -13.26 77.89
C LYS A 156 21.98 -13.44 77.79
N GLY A 157 22.59 -12.52 77.03
CA GLY A 157 23.09 -11.26 77.66
C GLY A 157 24.59 -10.91 77.65
N MET A 158 24.88 -9.69 78.18
CA MET A 158 26.20 -9.04 78.43
C MET A 158 27.04 -8.68 77.17
N GLN A 159 27.03 -7.44 76.65
CA GLN A 159 27.62 -6.16 77.12
C GLN A 159 29.17 -6.03 77.10
N LYS A 160 29.61 -4.91 76.46
CA LYS A 160 30.80 -4.07 76.78
C LYS A 160 32.21 -4.64 76.39
N THR A 161 33.25 -3.83 76.12
CA THR A 161 33.45 -2.35 76.20
C THR A 161 34.59 -1.84 75.27
N THR A 162 34.51 -0.57 74.81
CA THR A 162 35.60 0.43 74.53
C THR A 162 36.96 -0.01 73.94
N ALA A 163 37.34 0.45 72.73
CA ALA A 163 38.19 1.65 72.46
C ALA A 163 39.72 1.33 72.44
N GLU A 164 40.66 2.10 71.88
CA GLU A 164 40.72 3.47 71.32
C GLU A 164 41.43 3.47 69.92
N GLY A 165 41.64 4.65 69.29
CA GLY A 165 42.50 4.84 68.09
C GLY A 165 43.87 5.45 68.44
N PRO A 166 44.58 6.20 67.54
CA PRO A 166 44.29 6.49 66.13
C PRO A 166 45.54 6.49 65.19
N GLU A 167 45.37 7.09 63.99
CA GLU A 167 46.37 7.71 63.08
C GLU A 167 47.31 6.91 62.13
N GLU A 168 47.44 7.55 60.96
CA GLU A 168 48.19 7.31 59.71
C GLU A 168 49.64 6.77 59.81
N SER A 169 50.19 6.05 58.80
CA SER A 169 50.68 6.74 57.59
C SER A 169 51.25 5.88 56.44
N LYS A 170 50.95 6.35 55.21
CA LYS A 170 51.75 6.37 53.96
C LYS A 170 52.53 5.13 53.47
N VAL A 171 51.89 4.44 52.52
CA VAL A 171 52.38 4.16 51.13
C VAL A 171 53.87 3.86 50.89
N GLY A 172 54.13 2.64 50.40
CA GLY A 172 55.25 2.33 49.50
C GLY A 172 55.27 0.84 49.12
N PHE A 173 55.74 0.38 47.96
CA PHE A 173 56.11 0.98 46.68
C PHE A 173 56.47 -0.21 45.75
N PHE A 174 55.98 -0.19 44.51
CA PHE A 174 56.51 -0.91 43.32
C PHE A 174 56.36 -2.45 43.04
N LYS A 175 55.89 -2.67 41.79
CA LYS A 175 56.42 -3.53 40.71
C LYS A 175 56.05 -5.03 40.62
N ARG A 176 55.06 -5.27 39.75
CA ARG A 176 55.07 -6.23 38.62
C ARG A 176 56.30 -7.14 38.50
N LYS A 177 56.08 -8.46 38.52
CA LYS A 177 56.96 -9.48 37.92
C LYS A 177 56.22 -10.16 36.76
N ARG A 178 56.90 -10.46 35.65
CA ARG A 178 56.30 -10.96 34.39
C ARG A 178 57.12 -12.12 33.82
N ARG A 179 56.52 -13.32 33.74
CA ARG A 179 56.92 -14.58 33.02
C ARG A 179 56.18 -15.76 33.68
N SER A 180 55.80 -16.85 33.01
CA SER A 180 55.72 -17.13 31.56
C SER A 180 54.82 -18.35 31.30
N THR A 181 54.15 -18.39 30.14
CA THR A 181 53.79 -19.59 29.34
C THR A 181 53.64 -20.96 30.05
N GLY A 182 52.41 -21.47 30.12
CA GLY A 182 52.08 -22.86 30.48
C GLY A 182 50.74 -23.27 29.86
N GLU A 183 50.74 -24.36 29.11
CA GLU A 183 49.74 -24.84 28.15
C GLU A 183 48.27 -24.98 28.63
N GLY A 184 47.34 -24.71 27.70
CA GLY A 184 46.28 -25.68 27.35
C GLY A 184 45.16 -25.97 28.34
N ARG A 185 44.06 -25.19 28.27
CA ARG A 185 42.71 -25.75 28.47
C ARG A 185 41.68 -25.04 27.60
N GLU A 186 40.93 -25.81 26.83
CA GLU A 186 39.77 -25.33 26.09
C GLU A 186 38.65 -25.00 27.10
N LEU A 187 38.03 -23.83 26.94
CA LEU A 187 36.78 -23.47 27.62
C LEU A 187 35.70 -23.33 26.56
N SER A 188 34.85 -24.35 26.49
CA SER A 188 33.81 -24.47 25.46
C SER A 188 32.82 -23.31 25.48
N THR A 189 32.39 -22.90 24.30
CA THR A 189 31.37 -21.88 24.10
C THR A 189 30.02 -22.29 24.72
N ASN A 190 29.66 -21.65 25.83
CA ASN A 190 28.29 -21.59 26.34
C ASN A 190 28.09 -20.23 27.03
N LYS A 191 27.74 -19.20 26.25
CA LYS A 191 27.26 -17.93 26.79
C LYS A 191 25.91 -18.19 27.48
N LYS A 192 25.88 -18.23 28.82
CA LYS A 192 24.63 -18.18 29.58
C LYS A 192 23.86 -16.90 29.17
N ILE A 193 22.54 -16.96 29.21
CA ILE A 193 21.71 -15.75 29.07
C ILE A 193 21.92 -14.90 30.34
N PRO A 194 22.20 -13.58 30.23
CA PRO A 194 22.38 -12.71 31.39
C PRO A 194 21.14 -12.61 32.28
N HIS A 195 21.34 -12.18 33.53
CA HIS A 195 20.30 -12.12 34.54
C HIS A 195 19.20 -11.09 34.20
N ASP A 196 17.94 -11.42 34.48
CA ASP A 196 16.77 -10.64 34.02
C ASP A 196 16.73 -9.20 34.57
N LYS A 197 17.31 -8.95 35.76
CA LYS A 197 17.60 -7.60 36.30
C LYS A 197 18.23 -6.66 35.23
N ILE A 198 19.12 -7.17 34.37
CA ILE A 198 19.80 -6.41 33.30
C ILE A 198 18.80 -5.98 32.22
N PHE A 199 17.96 -6.91 31.74
CA PHE A 199 16.94 -6.60 30.74
C PHE A 199 15.86 -5.65 31.29
N THR A 200 15.52 -5.74 32.59
CA THR A 200 14.65 -4.77 33.26
C THR A 200 15.24 -3.36 33.27
N ALA A 201 16.53 -3.22 33.62
CA ALA A 201 17.20 -1.92 33.64
C ALA A 201 17.33 -1.29 32.25
N ILE A 202 17.63 -2.09 31.22
CA ILE A 202 17.67 -1.63 29.83
C ILE A 202 16.26 -1.24 29.34
N ALA A 203 15.22 -2.02 29.67
CA ALA A 203 13.83 -1.67 29.31
C ALA A 203 13.38 -0.35 29.98
N ALA A 204 13.81 -0.08 31.21
CA ALA A 204 13.50 1.18 31.90
C ALA A 204 14.19 2.39 31.25
N MET A 205 15.45 2.26 30.82
CA MET A 205 16.20 3.33 30.12
C MET A 205 15.82 3.47 28.63
N PHE A 206 15.28 2.42 28.01
CA PHE A 206 14.90 2.40 26.61
C PHE A 206 13.49 1.80 26.36
N PRO A 207 12.39 2.36 26.92
CA PRO A 207 11.05 1.76 26.81
C PRO A 207 10.58 1.54 25.37
N TYR A 208 11.07 2.38 24.44
CA TYR A 208 10.78 2.31 23.01
C TYR A 208 11.46 1.14 22.26
N LYS A 209 12.34 0.37 22.92
CA LYS A 209 13.00 -0.81 22.33
C LYS A 209 12.27 -2.13 22.62
N GLY A 210 11.27 -2.10 23.49
CA GLY A 210 10.51 -3.27 23.91
C GLY A 210 10.55 -3.51 25.42
N THR A 211 9.69 -4.41 25.86
CA THR A 211 9.62 -4.96 27.21
C THR A 211 10.86 -5.82 27.55
N MET A 212 11.03 -6.16 28.82
CA MET A 212 12.08 -7.07 29.30
C MET A 212 12.16 -8.37 28.49
N GLU A 213 10.99 -8.96 28.18
CA GLU A 213 10.87 -10.23 27.46
C GLU A 213 11.29 -10.09 26.00
N GLU A 214 10.82 -9.03 25.31
CA GLU A 214 11.19 -8.72 23.92
C GLU A 214 12.70 -8.41 23.78
N LEU A 215 13.30 -7.70 24.73
CA LEU A 215 14.75 -7.45 24.75
C LEU A 215 15.54 -8.74 25.01
N LYS A 216 15.07 -9.61 25.91
CA LYS A 216 15.69 -10.90 26.24
C LYS A 216 15.62 -11.86 25.06
N ASP A 217 14.52 -11.90 24.32
CA ASP A 217 14.37 -12.70 23.10
C ASP A 217 15.20 -12.13 21.94
N LYS A 218 15.19 -10.81 21.74
CA LYS A 218 16.07 -10.15 20.76
C LYS A 218 17.56 -10.41 21.01
N TYR A 219 17.98 -10.50 22.27
CA TYR A 219 19.36 -10.87 22.61
C TYR A 219 19.68 -12.34 22.31
N LYS A 220 18.72 -13.27 22.46
CA LYS A 220 18.89 -14.68 22.02
C LYS A 220 19.10 -14.73 20.50
N ASP A 221 18.26 -14.05 19.73
CA ASP A 221 18.37 -13.98 18.26
C ASP A 221 19.73 -13.39 17.82
N LEU A 222 20.22 -12.35 18.51
CA LEU A 222 21.54 -11.75 18.26
C LEU A 222 22.73 -12.62 18.72
N LEU A 223 22.52 -13.68 19.50
CA LEU A 223 23.55 -14.67 19.85
C LEU A 223 23.62 -15.84 18.87
N GLU A 224 22.58 -16.08 18.08
CA GLU A 224 22.60 -17.17 17.09
C GLU A 224 23.55 -16.84 15.92
N PRO A 225 24.33 -17.81 15.40
CA PRO A 225 25.16 -17.58 14.22
C PRO A 225 24.27 -17.32 12.99
N PRO A 226 24.68 -16.43 12.06
CA PRO A 226 23.88 -16.07 10.88
C PRO A 226 23.77 -17.23 9.90
N SER A 227 22.75 -18.06 10.11
CA SER A 227 22.30 -19.08 9.16
C SER A 227 21.82 -18.39 7.87
N PRO A 228 22.22 -18.86 6.68
CA PRO A 228 21.81 -18.25 5.42
C PRO A 228 20.29 -18.31 5.17
N VAL A 229 19.56 -19.18 5.87
CA VAL A 229 18.09 -19.27 5.81
C VAL A 229 17.49 -19.62 7.19
N LYS A 230 17.75 -18.79 8.21
CA LYS A 230 16.85 -18.73 9.39
C LYS A 230 15.68 -17.79 9.07
N LEU A 231 14.67 -18.35 8.42
CA LEU A 231 13.35 -17.73 8.34
C LEU A 231 12.71 -17.75 9.75
N PRO A 232 12.09 -16.65 10.21
CA PRO A 232 11.36 -16.62 11.48
C PRO A 232 10.29 -17.73 11.58
N PRO A 233 9.90 -18.18 12.79
CA PRO A 233 9.04 -19.37 12.96
C PRO A 233 7.70 -19.35 12.21
N LEU A 234 7.17 -18.16 11.91
CA LEU A 234 5.91 -17.93 11.20
C LEU A 234 6.09 -17.78 9.66
N CYS A 235 7.32 -17.71 9.17
CA CYS A 235 7.61 -17.52 7.74
C CYS A 235 7.66 -18.85 6.98
N THR A 236 6.81 -18.98 5.97
CA THR A 236 6.79 -20.16 5.07
C THR A 236 7.92 -20.06 4.03
N PRO A 237 8.77 -21.08 3.85
CA PRO A 237 9.80 -21.10 2.80
C PRO A 237 9.20 -21.02 1.39
N ASN A 238 9.97 -20.48 0.43
CA ASN A 238 9.51 -20.39 -0.95
C ASN A 238 9.32 -21.79 -1.58
N MET A 239 8.18 -22.00 -2.22
CA MET A 239 7.83 -23.30 -2.83
C MET A 239 8.75 -23.68 -3.99
N ASP A 240 9.26 -22.70 -4.73
CA ASP A 240 10.23 -22.88 -5.82
C ASP A 240 11.69 -23.01 -5.32
N GLY A 241 11.90 -23.09 -4.00
CA GLY A 241 13.23 -23.09 -3.37
C GLY A 241 13.75 -24.48 -2.97
N PRO A 242 15.08 -24.65 -2.83
CA PRO A 242 15.69 -25.91 -2.41
C PRO A 242 15.33 -26.31 -0.95
N PHE A 243 14.73 -25.39 -0.18
CA PHE A 243 14.30 -25.58 1.20
C PHE A 243 12.76 -25.64 1.35
N ALA A 244 12.02 -25.89 0.26
CA ALA A 244 10.56 -25.98 0.26
C ALA A 244 10.04 -27.07 1.22
N LYS A 245 9.34 -26.65 2.28
CA LYS A 245 8.74 -27.55 3.29
C LYS A 245 7.31 -27.93 2.91
N SER A 246 6.87 -29.08 3.40
CA SER A 246 5.46 -29.49 3.35
C SER A 246 4.64 -28.67 4.35
N VAL A 247 3.77 -27.79 3.87
CA VAL A 247 2.97 -26.85 4.67
C VAL A 247 1.48 -26.88 4.29
N GLN A 248 0.61 -26.38 5.17
CA GLN A 248 -0.83 -26.33 4.94
C GLN A 248 -1.22 -25.24 3.92
N ARG A 249 -2.36 -25.43 3.23
CA ARG A 249 -2.87 -24.47 2.22
C ARG A 249 -2.87 -23.02 2.73
N GLU A 250 -3.37 -22.79 3.94
CA GLU A 250 -3.50 -21.42 4.46
C GLU A 250 -2.14 -20.81 4.83
N GLN A 251 -1.15 -21.63 5.21
CA GLN A 251 0.24 -21.18 5.38
C GLN A 251 0.87 -20.82 4.03
N SER A 252 0.71 -21.67 3.01
CA SER A 252 1.18 -21.42 1.64
C SER A 252 0.59 -20.15 1.01
N LEU A 253 -0.66 -19.81 1.38
CA LEU A 253 -1.37 -18.64 0.86
C LEU A 253 -1.34 -17.42 1.80
N HIS A 254 -0.80 -17.54 3.02
CA HIS A 254 -0.94 -16.52 4.06
C HIS A 254 -0.49 -15.14 3.59
N SER A 255 0.76 -15.01 3.13
CA SER A 255 1.32 -13.75 2.64
C SER A 255 0.51 -13.16 1.48
N PHE A 256 -0.06 -14.02 0.62
CA PHE A 256 -0.90 -13.59 -0.50
C PHE A 256 -2.29 -13.12 -0.04
N HIS A 257 -2.90 -13.76 0.96
CA HIS A 257 -4.19 -13.33 1.52
C HIS A 257 -4.05 -12.05 2.37
N THR A 258 -3.04 -11.99 3.25
CA THR A 258 -2.83 -10.87 4.18
C THR A 258 -2.41 -9.58 3.47
N LEU A 259 -1.46 -9.65 2.53
CA LEU A 259 -0.89 -8.44 1.90
C LEU A 259 -1.67 -7.97 0.67
N PHE A 260 -2.54 -8.78 0.05
CA PHE A 260 -3.25 -8.37 -1.17
C PHE A 260 -4.41 -7.43 -0.89
N CYS A 261 -4.41 -6.27 -1.53
CA CYS A 261 -5.56 -5.38 -1.52
C CYS A 261 -6.54 -5.70 -2.66
N ARG A 262 -7.66 -6.33 -2.31
CA ARG A 262 -8.77 -6.59 -3.26
C ARG A 262 -9.39 -5.32 -3.87
N ARG A 263 -9.18 -4.12 -3.30
CA ARG A 263 -9.72 -2.86 -3.86
C ARG A 263 -8.93 -2.38 -5.08
N CYS A 264 -7.59 -2.40 -5.00
CA CYS A 264 -6.71 -1.86 -6.05
C CYS A 264 -5.81 -2.90 -6.77
N PHE A 265 -5.89 -4.18 -6.40
CA PHE A 265 -5.17 -5.31 -6.99
C PHE A 265 -3.64 -5.23 -6.89
N LYS A 266 -3.13 -4.69 -5.78
CA LYS A 266 -1.71 -4.63 -5.43
C LYS A 266 -1.47 -5.39 -4.11
N TYR A 267 -0.29 -5.94 -3.92
CA TYR A 267 0.20 -6.28 -2.57
C TYR A 267 0.69 -5.00 -1.88
N ASP A 268 0.52 -4.92 -0.56
CA ASP A 268 0.99 -3.83 0.31
C ASP A 268 0.71 -2.43 -0.26
N CYS A 269 -0.56 -2.02 -0.23
CA CYS A 269 -1.01 -0.89 -1.05
C CYS A 269 -1.05 0.44 -0.27
N PHE A 270 -0.38 1.46 -0.82
CA PHE A 270 -0.30 2.84 -0.32
C PHE A 270 -1.64 3.63 -0.30
N LEU A 271 -2.79 3.01 -0.06
CA LEU A 271 -4.10 3.67 -0.05
C LEU A 271 -5.14 3.04 0.90
N HIS A 272 -5.00 1.76 1.25
CA HIS A 272 -5.98 1.02 2.04
C HIS A 272 -5.28 0.32 3.21
N PRO A 273 -5.23 0.94 4.41
CA PRO A 273 -4.43 0.42 5.54
C PRO A 273 -5.04 -0.84 6.18
N PHE A 274 -6.36 -1.01 6.07
CA PHE A 274 -7.05 -2.18 6.63
C PHE A 274 -6.88 -3.40 5.71
N HIS A 275 -6.27 -4.47 6.24
CA HIS A 275 -6.21 -5.79 5.61
C HIS A 275 -7.61 -6.31 5.22
N ALA A 276 -7.66 -7.12 4.17
CA ALA A 276 -8.92 -7.71 3.70
C ALA A 276 -9.44 -8.77 4.68
N SER A 277 -10.75 -8.72 5.01
CA SER A 277 -11.38 -9.74 5.86
C SER A 277 -11.16 -11.16 5.31
N PRO A 278 -10.88 -12.18 6.15
CA PRO A 278 -10.66 -13.56 5.70
C PRO A 278 -11.74 -14.16 4.79
N ASN A 279 -12.99 -13.67 4.84
CA ASN A 279 -14.05 -14.17 3.95
C ASN A 279 -13.94 -13.65 2.50
N VAL A 280 -13.19 -12.57 2.25
CA VAL A 280 -12.95 -12.01 0.90
C VAL A 280 -12.31 -13.05 -0.04
N TYR A 281 -11.48 -13.94 0.51
CA TYR A 281 -10.79 -15.01 -0.22
C TYR A 281 -11.58 -16.33 -0.29
N LYS A 282 -12.62 -16.48 0.55
CA LYS A 282 -13.48 -17.67 0.60
C LYS A 282 -14.51 -17.66 -0.53
N ARG A 283 -14.10 -18.07 -1.72
CA ARG A 283 -15.00 -18.26 -2.88
C ARG A 283 -16.08 -19.28 -2.53
N LYS A 284 -17.37 -18.88 -2.56
CA LYS A 284 -18.49 -19.83 -2.39
C LYS A 284 -18.45 -20.90 -3.49
N ASN A 285 -18.27 -22.17 -3.09
CA ASN A 285 -18.11 -23.32 -3.98
C ASN A 285 -19.33 -23.52 -4.88
N LYS A 286 -19.24 -23.03 -6.13
CA LYS A 286 -20.24 -23.24 -7.17
C LYS A 286 -19.59 -23.60 -8.50
N GLU A 287 -19.99 -24.76 -9.02
CA GLU A 287 -19.83 -25.17 -10.42
C GLU A 287 -18.38 -25.36 -10.90
N ILE A 288 -17.50 -25.92 -10.07
CA ILE A 288 -16.34 -26.66 -10.57
C ILE A 288 -16.84 -28.03 -11.02
N ARG A 289 -16.89 -28.23 -12.34
CA ARG A 289 -17.24 -29.53 -12.91
C ARG A 289 -16.06 -30.48 -12.79
N MET A 290 -16.32 -31.71 -12.37
CA MET A 290 -15.41 -32.82 -12.61
C MET A 290 -15.50 -33.21 -14.09
N GLU A 291 -14.40 -33.64 -14.67
CA GLU A 291 -14.35 -34.23 -16.01
C GLU A 291 -14.79 -35.70 -15.92
N THR A 292 -15.61 -36.16 -16.86
CA THR A 292 -16.16 -37.53 -16.91
C THR A 292 -15.42 -38.46 -17.87
N GLU A 293 -14.51 -37.90 -18.65
CA GLU A 293 -13.71 -38.61 -19.65
C GLU A 293 -12.28 -38.77 -19.11
N PRO A 294 -11.60 -39.91 -19.33
CA PRO A 294 -10.26 -40.14 -18.81
C PRO A 294 -9.25 -39.24 -19.50
N CYS A 295 -8.47 -38.49 -18.72
CA CYS A 295 -7.48 -37.53 -19.21
C CYS A 295 -6.20 -38.17 -19.81
N GLY A 296 -6.09 -39.50 -19.76
CA GLY A 296 -4.94 -40.29 -20.20
C GLY A 296 -5.06 -41.74 -19.73
N LEU A 297 -4.01 -42.54 -19.96
CA LEU A 297 -3.93 -43.92 -19.49
C LEU A 297 -3.82 -43.99 -17.96
N ASP A 298 -3.10 -43.06 -17.35
CA ASP A 298 -2.92 -42.93 -15.89
C ASP A 298 -3.97 -42.02 -15.24
N CYS A 299 -5.23 -42.13 -15.68
CA CYS A 299 -6.35 -41.36 -15.15
C CYS A 299 -7.01 -42.06 -13.97
N PHE A 300 -7.28 -41.33 -12.87
CA PHE A 300 -7.97 -41.87 -11.70
C PHE A 300 -9.33 -42.52 -12.02
N LEU A 301 -10.05 -42.02 -13.04
CA LEU A 301 -11.35 -42.56 -13.49
C LEU A 301 -11.29 -44.01 -13.99
N LEU A 302 -10.10 -44.53 -14.26
CA LEU A 302 -9.87 -45.92 -14.68
C LEU A 302 -9.65 -46.87 -13.49
N GLN A 303 -9.53 -46.35 -12.25
CA GLN A 303 -9.51 -47.16 -11.05
C GLN A 303 -10.91 -47.66 -10.64
N LYS A 304 -10.97 -48.83 -10.02
CA LYS A 304 -12.22 -49.46 -9.54
C LYS A 304 -12.93 -48.52 -8.53
N GLY A 305 -14.20 -48.20 -8.79
CA GLY A 305 -15.03 -47.32 -7.95
C GLY A 305 -14.81 -45.81 -8.14
N ALA A 306 -13.69 -45.37 -8.73
CA ALA A 306 -13.39 -43.94 -8.90
C ALA A 306 -14.38 -43.22 -9.84
N LYS A 307 -14.84 -43.92 -10.89
CA LYS A 307 -15.88 -43.42 -11.79
C LYS A 307 -17.23 -43.23 -11.09
N GLU A 308 -17.64 -44.18 -10.25
CA GLU A 308 -18.87 -44.10 -9.45
C GLU A 308 -18.81 -42.94 -8.44
N PHE A 309 -17.64 -42.72 -7.83
CA PHE A 309 -17.40 -41.56 -6.97
C PHE A 309 -17.52 -40.23 -7.73
N ALA A 310 -17.01 -40.15 -8.96
CA ALA A 310 -17.17 -38.95 -9.80
C ALA A 310 -18.65 -38.72 -10.18
N ASP A 311 -19.35 -39.76 -10.65
CA ASP A 311 -20.75 -39.69 -11.04
C ASP A 311 -21.66 -39.30 -9.86
N GLN A 312 -21.43 -39.84 -8.65
CA GLN A 312 -22.19 -39.46 -7.45
C GLN A 312 -22.00 -37.98 -7.05
N ASN A 313 -20.77 -37.45 -7.18
CA ASN A 313 -20.51 -36.03 -6.94
C ASN A 313 -21.17 -35.14 -8.00
N MET A 314 -21.20 -35.57 -9.28
CA MET A 314 -21.87 -34.81 -10.35
C MET A 314 -23.40 -34.84 -10.25
N GLN A 315 -24.02 -35.95 -9.88
CA GLN A 315 -25.49 -36.05 -9.75
C GLN A 315 -26.04 -35.08 -8.69
N ARG A 316 -25.32 -34.87 -7.58
CA ARG A 316 -25.69 -33.86 -6.56
C ARG A 316 -25.62 -32.42 -7.08
N SER A 317 -24.83 -32.15 -8.12
CA SER A 317 -24.76 -30.83 -8.77
C SER A 317 -25.92 -30.57 -9.74
N GLN A 318 -26.58 -31.62 -10.27
CA GLN A 318 -27.60 -31.50 -11.31
C GLN A 318 -29.04 -31.74 -10.81
N ARG A 319 -29.61 -30.83 -10.00
CA ARG A 319 -31.08 -30.74 -9.87
C ARG A 319 -31.66 -30.27 -11.23
N PRO A 320 -32.45 -31.09 -11.96
CA PRO A 320 -32.75 -30.82 -13.38
C PRO A 320 -33.76 -29.68 -13.56
N ARG A 321 -33.38 -28.65 -14.33
CA ARG A 321 -34.34 -27.64 -14.83
C ARG A 321 -35.30 -28.32 -15.81
N ARG A 322 -36.53 -28.63 -15.38
CA ARG A 322 -37.61 -29.20 -16.21
C ARG A 322 -37.75 -28.42 -17.52
N ARG A 323 -37.27 -29.02 -18.62
CA ARG A 323 -37.35 -28.45 -19.97
C ARG A 323 -38.79 -28.62 -20.47
N ARG A 324 -39.62 -27.58 -20.29
CA ARG A 324 -41.04 -27.60 -20.68
C ARG A 324 -41.16 -27.69 -22.20
N GLN A 325 -41.31 -28.91 -22.73
CA GLN A 325 -41.70 -29.11 -24.12
C GLN A 325 -43.04 -28.39 -24.38
N GLN A 326 -43.14 -27.74 -25.53
CA GLN A 326 -44.42 -27.48 -26.18
C GLN A 326 -44.48 -28.34 -27.45
N PRO A 327 -45.65 -28.91 -27.79
CA PRO A 327 -45.81 -29.71 -28.99
C PRO A 327 -45.74 -28.83 -30.24
N ARG A 328 -45.13 -29.36 -31.31
CA ARG A 328 -45.38 -28.90 -32.68
C ARG A 328 -46.54 -29.72 -33.26
N PRO A 329 -47.45 -29.12 -34.06
CA PRO A 329 -48.38 -29.88 -34.90
C PRO A 329 -47.63 -30.57 -36.06
N SER A 330 -48.33 -31.44 -36.78
CA SER A 330 -47.81 -32.47 -37.69
C SER A 330 -47.95 -32.13 -39.19
N SER A 331 -47.65 -33.12 -40.06
CA SER A 331 -47.72 -33.15 -41.55
C SER A 331 -46.51 -32.55 -42.32
N SER A 332 -46.14 -33.00 -43.53
CA SER A 332 -46.20 -34.35 -44.17
C SER A 332 -45.31 -34.41 -45.44
N CYS A 333 -44.99 -35.63 -45.89
CA CYS A 333 -44.00 -36.03 -46.92
C CYS A 333 -43.89 -35.27 -48.27
N GLY A 334 -42.65 -34.88 -48.63
CA GLY A 334 -41.97 -35.00 -49.96
C GLY A 334 -42.57 -34.37 -51.23
N PRO A 335 -41.95 -34.55 -52.43
CA PRO A 335 -40.62 -35.09 -52.75
C PRO A 335 -39.69 -34.08 -53.51
N THR A 336 -38.61 -34.55 -54.16
CA THR A 336 -37.63 -33.76 -54.97
C THR A 336 -38.07 -33.52 -56.43
N PRO A 337 -37.37 -32.60 -57.17
CA PRO A 337 -36.49 -33.09 -58.26
C PRO A 337 -35.18 -32.25 -58.53
N SER A 338 -34.44 -32.68 -59.57
CA SER A 338 -33.17 -32.24 -60.21
C SER A 338 -33.02 -30.74 -60.62
N GLY A 339 -31.83 -30.23 -61.01
CA GLY A 339 -30.47 -30.79 -61.16
C GLY A 339 -29.52 -29.92 -62.06
N SER A 340 -28.29 -30.40 -62.37
CA SER A 340 -27.18 -29.75 -63.17
C SER A 340 -26.56 -28.46 -62.56
N GLY A 341 -25.33 -27.99 -62.82
CA GLY A 341 -24.11 -28.34 -63.62
C GLY A 341 -23.16 -27.09 -63.57
N GLU A 342 -21.83 -27.03 -63.66
CA GLU A 342 -20.75 -27.77 -64.37
C GLU A 342 -19.37 -27.67 -63.62
N GLU A 343 -18.21 -27.85 -64.28
CA GLU A 343 -16.89 -28.17 -63.68
C GLU A 343 -15.74 -27.14 -63.89
N GLY A 344 -14.64 -27.31 -63.13
CA GLY A 344 -13.27 -26.89 -63.50
C GLY A 344 -12.61 -25.77 -62.66
N LYS A 345 -11.29 -25.76 -62.39
CA LYS A 345 -10.24 -26.79 -62.63
C LYS A 345 -9.01 -26.55 -61.70
N GLU A 346 -8.01 -27.43 -61.76
CA GLU A 346 -6.83 -27.51 -60.88
C GLU A 346 -5.70 -26.50 -61.18
N GLY A 347 -4.75 -26.33 -60.26
CA GLY A 347 -3.45 -25.66 -60.47
C GLY A 347 -2.62 -25.54 -59.18
N ASP A 348 -1.40 -26.10 -59.19
CA ASP A 348 -0.47 -26.20 -58.04
C ASP A 348 0.93 -25.62 -58.39
N SER A 349 1.86 -25.59 -57.41
CA SER A 349 3.33 -25.40 -57.47
C SER A 349 3.96 -24.13 -56.86
N ASP A 350 5.14 -24.32 -56.26
CA ASP A 350 5.95 -23.38 -55.46
C ASP A 350 6.97 -22.56 -56.27
N HIS A 351 7.59 -21.52 -55.66
CA HIS A 351 9.03 -21.55 -55.28
C HIS A 351 9.47 -20.31 -54.44
N GLU A 352 10.56 -20.48 -53.68
CA GLU A 352 11.33 -19.53 -52.83
C GLU A 352 12.11 -18.43 -53.63
N THR A 353 12.76 -17.39 -53.07
CA THR A 353 13.50 -17.13 -51.77
C THR A 353 13.31 -15.65 -51.32
N THR A 354 13.87 -15.03 -50.26
CA THR A 354 14.99 -15.24 -49.27
C THR A 354 14.49 -15.05 -47.81
N SER A 355 15.20 -15.17 -46.67
CA SER A 355 16.56 -14.79 -46.16
C SER A 355 16.81 -13.27 -46.02
N SER A 356 17.29 -12.67 -44.92
CA SER A 356 17.73 -13.12 -43.56
C SER A 356 17.79 -11.88 -42.61
N SER A 357 18.03 -11.88 -41.29
CA SER A 357 18.61 -12.85 -40.33
C SER A 357 18.19 -12.58 -38.87
N GLU A 358 18.12 -13.62 -38.02
CA GLU A 358 18.18 -13.51 -36.54
C GLU A 358 19.40 -14.24 -35.97
N SER A 359 19.79 -13.93 -34.72
CA SER A 359 20.73 -14.68 -33.88
C SER A 359 20.69 -14.18 -32.43
N ASN A 360 20.76 -15.01 -31.38
CA ASN A 360 20.63 -16.47 -31.28
C ASN A 360 20.39 -16.86 -29.80
N SER A 361 19.60 -17.92 -29.53
CA SER A 361 19.77 -18.88 -28.41
C SER A 361 18.54 -19.80 -28.26
N ARG A 362 18.74 -21.12 -28.35
CA ARG A 362 17.76 -22.16 -27.92
C ARG A 362 18.48 -23.40 -27.39
N CYS A 363 17.88 -24.04 -26.39
CA CYS A 363 18.23 -25.40 -25.97
C CYS A 363 17.53 -26.46 -26.87
N PRO A 364 18.09 -27.67 -27.01
CA PRO A 364 17.62 -28.67 -27.98
C PRO A 364 16.43 -29.52 -27.51
N SER A 365 15.76 -30.17 -28.46
CA SER A 365 14.74 -31.21 -28.22
C SER A 365 15.28 -32.61 -28.55
N PRO A 366 14.92 -33.67 -27.80
CA PRO A 366 15.39 -35.03 -28.06
C PRO A 366 14.65 -35.73 -29.21
N ALA A 367 15.31 -36.70 -29.83
CA ALA A 367 14.78 -37.51 -30.94
C ALA A 367 14.33 -38.92 -30.49
N LYS A 368 13.64 -39.62 -31.39
CA LYS A 368 13.04 -40.95 -31.16
C LYS A 368 14.08 -42.08 -31.06
N MET A 369 13.83 -43.06 -30.20
CA MET A 369 14.26 -44.45 -30.40
C MET A 369 13.03 -45.38 -30.43
N ARG A 370 13.21 -46.64 -30.83
CA ARG A 370 12.17 -47.70 -30.90
C ARG A 370 12.61 -48.91 -30.04
N PRO A 371 11.69 -49.84 -29.71
CA PRO A 371 11.81 -50.65 -28.50
C PRO A 371 12.82 -51.79 -28.58
N GLY A 372 13.38 -52.13 -27.43
CA GLY A 372 13.87 -53.47 -27.11
C GLY A 372 13.03 -54.05 -25.97
N GLU A 373 12.75 -55.35 -26.01
CA GLU A 373 12.05 -56.08 -24.96
C GLU A 373 13.06 -56.68 -23.99
N GLU A 374 13.17 -56.15 -22.77
CA GLU A 374 13.66 -56.91 -21.62
C GLU A 374 12.74 -56.62 -20.42
N GLY A 375 12.31 -57.68 -19.73
CA GLY A 375 11.44 -57.57 -18.56
C GLY A 375 12.25 -57.22 -17.32
N ALA A 376 11.91 -56.11 -16.67
CA ALA A 376 12.39 -55.75 -15.33
C ALA A 376 11.21 -55.74 -14.36
N GLU A 377 11.47 -56.14 -13.12
CA GLU A 377 10.45 -56.41 -12.10
C GLU A 377 9.79 -55.12 -11.56
N GLU A 378 8.56 -55.22 -11.05
CA GLU A 378 7.86 -54.10 -10.40
C GLU A 378 8.55 -53.72 -9.07
N SER A 379 9.53 -52.81 -9.13
CA SER A 379 10.05 -52.13 -7.95
C SER A 379 9.03 -51.10 -7.45
N ASP A 380 8.09 -51.54 -6.61
CA ASP A 380 7.04 -50.70 -6.00
C ASP A 380 7.61 -49.72 -4.95
N SER A 381 8.44 -48.78 -5.42
CA SER A 381 8.85 -47.62 -4.65
C SER A 381 7.73 -46.57 -4.71
N PRO A 382 7.10 -46.20 -3.58
CA PRO A 382 6.00 -45.24 -3.61
C PRO A 382 6.49 -43.90 -4.19
N PRO A 383 5.69 -43.25 -5.05
CA PRO A 383 6.12 -42.04 -5.76
C PRO A 383 6.54 -40.97 -4.75
N GLN A 384 7.80 -40.56 -4.79
CA GLN A 384 8.33 -39.57 -3.86
C GLN A 384 7.66 -38.21 -4.14
N TRP A 385 7.11 -37.59 -3.11
CA TRP A 385 6.57 -36.23 -3.15
C TRP A 385 7.55 -35.27 -2.46
N SER A 386 7.80 -34.12 -3.07
CA SER A 386 8.54 -33.02 -2.46
C SER A 386 7.62 -32.13 -1.63
N GLY A 387 8.19 -31.40 -0.65
CA GLY A 387 7.43 -30.44 0.17
C GLY A 387 6.73 -29.35 -0.65
N ALA A 388 7.28 -29.00 -1.82
CA ALA A 388 6.65 -28.12 -2.80
C ALA A 388 5.38 -28.75 -3.42
N GLU A 389 5.47 -30.00 -3.90
CA GLU A 389 4.34 -30.71 -4.52
C GLU A 389 3.21 -31.00 -3.53
N GLU A 390 3.52 -31.42 -2.30
CA GLU A 390 2.50 -31.67 -1.26
C GLU A 390 1.75 -30.38 -0.89
N SER A 391 2.48 -29.27 -0.75
CA SER A 391 1.91 -27.95 -0.48
C SER A 391 1.09 -27.43 -1.67
N LEU A 392 1.60 -27.61 -2.90
CA LEU A 392 0.89 -27.25 -4.13
C LEU A 392 -0.38 -28.08 -4.31
N PHE A 393 -0.35 -29.37 -4.01
CA PHE A 393 -1.53 -30.22 -3.99
C PHE A 393 -2.58 -29.70 -3.00
N ARG A 394 -2.21 -29.41 -1.74
CA ARG A 394 -3.17 -28.89 -0.74
C ARG A 394 -3.74 -27.53 -1.14
N VAL A 395 -2.94 -26.66 -1.76
CA VAL A 395 -3.41 -25.40 -2.36
C VAL A 395 -4.39 -25.67 -3.51
N LEU A 396 -4.02 -26.48 -4.50
CA LEU A 396 -4.84 -26.76 -5.68
C LEU A 396 -6.12 -27.51 -5.31
N HIS A 397 -6.08 -28.51 -4.43
CA HIS A 397 -7.25 -29.23 -3.95
C HIS A 397 -8.26 -28.30 -3.25
N GLY A 398 -7.81 -27.33 -2.45
CA GLY A 398 -8.69 -26.30 -1.88
C GLY A 398 -9.31 -25.33 -2.90
N THR A 399 -8.82 -25.31 -4.14
CA THR A 399 -9.33 -24.46 -5.24
C THR A 399 -10.14 -25.24 -6.28
N TYR A 400 -9.79 -26.51 -6.55
CA TYR A 400 -10.37 -27.37 -7.60
C TYR A 400 -11.21 -28.54 -7.04
N CYS A 401 -11.22 -28.72 -5.72
CA CYS A 401 -11.84 -29.84 -5.02
C CYS A 401 -11.44 -31.18 -5.68
N ASN A 402 -12.40 -32.07 -5.92
CA ASN A 402 -12.16 -33.42 -6.42
C ASN A 402 -11.80 -33.50 -7.93
N ASN A 403 -11.47 -32.39 -8.62
CA ASN A 403 -11.02 -32.44 -10.03
C ASN A 403 -9.51 -32.75 -10.13
N PHE A 404 -9.17 -34.02 -9.89
CA PHE A 404 -7.79 -34.52 -9.89
C PHE A 404 -7.11 -34.44 -11.27
N CYS A 405 -7.87 -34.45 -12.37
CA CYS A 405 -7.36 -34.23 -13.73
C CYS A 405 -6.74 -32.82 -13.88
N SER A 406 -7.46 -31.79 -13.44
CA SER A 406 -6.97 -30.41 -13.45
C SER A 406 -5.81 -30.20 -12.47
N ILE A 407 -5.85 -30.83 -11.29
CA ILE A 407 -4.77 -30.73 -10.30
C ILE A 407 -3.46 -31.34 -10.84
N ALA A 408 -3.50 -32.55 -11.39
CA ALA A 408 -2.33 -33.19 -12.01
C ALA A 408 -1.75 -32.36 -13.17
N ARG A 409 -2.61 -31.82 -14.04
CA ARG A 409 -2.21 -30.93 -15.14
C ARG A 409 -1.50 -29.66 -14.66
N LEU A 410 -1.82 -29.18 -13.45
CA LEU A 410 -1.22 -27.97 -12.86
C LEU A 410 0.04 -28.26 -12.02
N ILE A 411 0.18 -29.47 -11.47
CA ILE A 411 1.41 -29.92 -10.81
C ILE A 411 2.47 -30.29 -11.86
N GLY A 412 2.08 -30.97 -12.95
CA GLY A 412 2.93 -31.29 -14.10
C GLY A 412 3.93 -32.43 -13.87
N THR A 413 4.47 -32.58 -12.65
CA THR A 413 5.38 -33.66 -12.24
C THR A 413 4.68 -34.95 -11.82
N LYS A 414 3.35 -34.92 -11.63
CA LYS A 414 2.54 -36.04 -11.12
C LYS A 414 1.39 -36.40 -12.06
N THR A 415 1.16 -37.69 -12.23
CA THR A 415 0.02 -38.23 -12.99
C THR A 415 -1.30 -38.02 -12.25
N CYS A 416 -2.42 -38.14 -12.97
CA CYS A 416 -3.75 -38.02 -12.39
C CYS A 416 -4.06 -39.15 -11.39
N ARG A 417 -3.49 -40.33 -11.61
CA ARG A 417 -3.50 -41.46 -10.67
C ARG A 417 -2.79 -41.12 -9.35
N GLU A 418 -1.53 -40.70 -9.40
CA GLU A 418 -0.76 -40.37 -8.18
C GLU A 418 -1.43 -39.26 -7.35
N VAL A 419 -1.99 -38.25 -8.02
CA VAL A 419 -2.72 -37.13 -7.38
C VAL A 419 -3.98 -37.61 -6.64
N TYR A 420 -4.69 -38.62 -7.18
CA TYR A 420 -5.82 -39.23 -6.49
C TYR A 420 -5.35 -40.12 -5.32
N GLU A 421 -4.30 -40.90 -5.50
CA GLU A 421 -3.72 -41.76 -4.45
C GLU A 421 -3.17 -40.92 -3.27
N PHE A 422 -2.59 -39.75 -3.54
CA PHE A 422 -2.22 -38.78 -2.50
C PHE A 422 -3.45 -38.16 -1.81
N ALA A 423 -4.52 -37.84 -2.55
CA ALA A 423 -5.78 -37.36 -1.99
C ALA A 423 -6.46 -38.38 -1.05
N VAL A 424 -6.35 -39.68 -1.37
CA VAL A 424 -6.74 -40.79 -0.48
C VAL A 424 -5.85 -40.82 0.75
N LYS A 425 -4.52 -40.75 0.59
CA LYS A 425 -3.53 -40.82 1.67
C LYS A 425 -3.72 -39.72 2.73
N GLU A 426 -3.95 -38.47 2.34
CA GLU A 426 -4.21 -37.37 3.28
C GLU A 426 -5.67 -37.30 3.77
N MET A 427 -6.53 -38.26 3.41
CA MET A 427 -7.97 -38.27 3.74
C MET A 427 -8.74 -37.02 3.26
N LEU A 428 -8.19 -36.26 2.33
CA LEU A 428 -8.70 -34.94 1.93
C LEU A 428 -9.93 -34.97 1.02
N ILE A 429 -10.34 -36.16 0.57
CA ILE A 429 -11.50 -36.38 -0.33
C ILE A 429 -12.76 -35.70 0.22
N HIS A 430 -13.15 -34.59 -0.43
CA HIS A 430 -14.19 -33.71 0.09
C HIS A 430 -15.58 -34.36 -0.05
N ARG A 431 -16.09 -34.90 1.07
CA ARG A 431 -17.49 -35.32 1.20
C ARG A 431 -18.37 -34.08 1.35
N VAL A 432 -18.97 -33.64 0.24
CA VAL A 432 -19.80 -32.41 0.19
C VAL A 432 -20.92 -32.44 1.24
N PRO A 433 -20.98 -31.46 2.18
CA PRO A 433 -22.04 -31.35 3.18
C PRO A 433 -23.44 -31.21 2.58
N LEU A 434 -24.44 -31.70 3.31
CA LEU A 434 -25.86 -31.64 2.92
C LEU A 434 -26.57 -30.47 3.62
N GLU A 435 -26.60 -29.30 2.97
CA GLU A 435 -27.51 -28.20 3.35
C GLU A 435 -28.58 -28.00 2.26
N ASP A 436 -29.83 -28.38 2.54
CA ASP A 436 -30.94 -28.22 1.59
C ASP A 436 -31.56 -26.81 1.66
N GLY A 437 -30.73 -25.80 1.38
CA GLY A 437 -31.10 -24.37 1.32
C GLY A 437 -32.01 -24.02 0.15
N GLY A 438 -33.26 -24.50 0.17
CA GLY A 438 -34.21 -24.45 -0.94
C GLY A 438 -34.81 -23.07 -1.23
N ILE A 439 -34.08 -22.18 -1.92
CA ILE A 439 -34.62 -20.91 -2.43
C ILE A 439 -34.78 -20.94 -3.97
N SER A 440 -36.02 -20.77 -4.43
CA SER A 440 -36.37 -20.74 -5.86
C SER A 440 -36.16 -19.34 -6.47
N PRO A 441 -35.45 -19.19 -7.61
CA PRO A 441 -35.17 -17.89 -8.22
C PRO A 441 -36.40 -17.31 -8.93
N GLN A 442 -37.30 -16.67 -8.18
CA GLN A 442 -38.40 -15.89 -8.74
C GLN A 442 -37.85 -14.67 -9.51
N LYS A 443 -37.91 -14.71 -10.85
CA LYS A 443 -37.59 -13.57 -11.74
C LYS A 443 -38.60 -12.41 -11.62
N LYS A 444 -38.67 -11.76 -10.46
CA LYS A 444 -39.40 -10.50 -10.28
C LYS A 444 -38.62 -9.38 -10.99
N LYS A 445 -39.24 -8.72 -11.98
CA LYS A 445 -38.66 -7.52 -12.63
C LYS A 445 -38.45 -6.44 -11.57
N ARG A 446 -37.18 -6.12 -11.26
CA ARG A 446 -36.78 -5.08 -10.28
C ARG A 446 -37.42 -3.74 -10.67
N LYS A 447 -38.47 -3.31 -9.96
CA LYS A 447 -39.23 -2.08 -10.29
C LYS A 447 -38.38 -0.84 -10.03
N HIS A 448 -37.91 -0.21 -11.10
CA HIS A 448 -37.00 0.95 -11.11
C HIS A 448 -37.70 2.27 -10.70
N ARG A 449 -38.38 2.30 -9.53
CA ARG A 449 -39.25 3.41 -9.11
C ARG A 449 -39.22 3.84 -7.63
N LEU A 450 -38.31 3.32 -6.78
CA LEU A 450 -38.27 3.71 -5.35
C LEU A 450 -36.95 4.31 -4.82
N TRP A 451 -35.84 4.23 -5.57
CA TRP A 451 -34.55 4.78 -5.10
C TRP A 451 -34.54 6.30 -4.90
N ALA A 452 -35.43 7.05 -5.57
CA ALA A 452 -35.59 8.49 -5.40
C ALA A 452 -36.18 8.92 -4.03
N LYS A 453 -36.53 7.97 -3.14
CA LYS A 453 -37.10 8.26 -1.81
C LYS A 453 -36.31 7.71 -0.62
N ILE A 454 -35.27 6.90 -0.82
CA ILE A 454 -34.61 6.15 0.26
C ILE A 454 -33.40 6.90 0.87
N GLN A 455 -32.73 7.77 0.12
CA GLN A 455 -31.57 8.55 0.63
C GLN A 455 -31.47 9.98 0.05
N LEU A 456 -32.61 10.57 -0.31
CA LEU A 456 -32.76 12.02 -0.55
C LEU A 456 -33.62 12.70 0.51
N LYS A 457 -33.77 12.07 1.69
CA LYS A 457 -34.07 12.78 2.94
C LYS A 457 -32.82 13.56 3.34
N LYS A 458 -32.66 14.75 2.77
CA LYS A 458 -31.74 15.76 3.31
C LYS A 458 -32.41 16.42 4.53
N ASP A 459 -32.61 15.62 5.58
CA ASP A 459 -32.94 16.17 6.90
C ASP A 459 -31.69 16.89 7.42
N ASN A 460 -31.84 18.13 7.89
CA ASN A 460 -30.75 19.13 7.85
C ASN A 460 -29.80 19.09 9.07
N SER A 461 -29.39 17.91 9.51
CA SER A 461 -28.35 17.70 10.53
C SER A 461 -27.04 17.28 9.86
N SER A 462 -25.91 17.84 10.34
CA SER A 462 -24.50 17.54 10.01
C SER A 462 -24.21 16.84 8.67
N ASN A 463 -23.52 17.53 7.74
CA ASN A 463 -23.01 16.94 6.48
C ASN A 463 -21.79 15.99 6.72
N GLN A 464 -21.89 15.12 7.72
CA GLN A 464 -20.88 14.14 8.08
C GLN A 464 -20.81 13.03 7.02
N VAL A 465 -19.68 12.96 6.31
CA VAL A 465 -19.38 11.93 5.32
C VAL A 465 -18.24 11.09 5.89
N TYR A 466 -18.48 9.80 6.08
CA TYR A 466 -17.48 8.86 6.60
C TYR A 466 -16.87 8.04 5.46
N ASN A 467 -15.61 7.64 5.60
CA ASN A 467 -14.88 6.87 4.60
C ASN A 467 -15.48 5.46 4.42
N TYR A 468 -15.40 4.92 3.20
CA TYR A 468 -15.97 3.62 2.91
C TYR A 468 -15.02 2.46 3.31
N GLN A 469 -15.52 1.62 4.22
CA GLN A 469 -14.95 0.33 4.57
C GLN A 469 -15.92 -0.82 4.13
N PRO A 470 -15.41 -1.94 3.57
CA PRO A 470 -16.25 -3.07 3.20
C PRO A 470 -16.80 -3.82 4.41
N CYS A 471 -18.13 -3.91 4.53
CA CYS A 471 -18.75 -4.72 5.57
C CYS A 471 -18.63 -6.23 5.30
N ASP A 472 -18.45 -6.99 6.38
CA ASP A 472 -18.51 -8.45 6.41
C ASP A 472 -19.21 -8.90 7.70
N HIS A 473 -20.25 -9.71 7.54
CA HIS A 473 -21.13 -10.19 8.59
C HIS A 473 -21.93 -11.39 8.03
N PRO A 474 -21.33 -12.58 7.94
CA PRO A 474 -21.74 -13.63 7.00
C PRO A 474 -23.16 -14.19 7.21
N GLU A 475 -23.71 -14.09 8.42
CA GLU A 475 -25.01 -14.63 8.81
C GLU A 475 -26.11 -13.56 8.95
N HIS A 476 -25.78 -12.27 8.76
CA HIS A 476 -26.70 -11.15 9.01
C HIS A 476 -26.93 -10.28 7.76
N PRO A 477 -28.12 -9.69 7.58
CA PRO A 477 -28.38 -8.73 6.51
C PRO A 477 -27.66 -7.40 6.76
N CYS A 478 -27.61 -6.51 5.76
CA CYS A 478 -27.22 -5.12 6.00
C CYS A 478 -28.41 -4.34 6.58
N ASP A 479 -28.61 -4.43 7.89
CA ASP A 479 -29.55 -3.61 8.66
C ASP A 479 -28.82 -2.48 9.41
N SER A 480 -29.45 -1.90 10.46
CA SER A 480 -28.87 -0.82 11.27
C SER A 480 -27.59 -1.17 12.03
N SER A 481 -27.26 -2.46 12.18
CA SER A 481 -25.98 -2.93 12.76
C SER A 481 -24.82 -2.94 11.75
N CYS A 482 -25.12 -2.79 10.46
CA CYS A 482 -24.12 -2.86 9.40
C CYS A 482 -23.31 -1.57 9.33
N LEU A 483 -21.98 -1.66 9.43
CA LEU A 483 -21.04 -0.53 9.33
C LEU A 483 -21.32 0.41 8.14
N CYS A 484 -21.66 -0.13 6.97
CA CYS A 484 -22.02 0.70 5.81
C CYS A 484 -23.31 1.50 6.06
N VAL A 485 -24.34 0.90 6.67
CA VAL A 485 -25.61 1.58 6.98
C VAL A 485 -25.43 2.61 8.10
N MET A 486 -24.65 2.29 9.13
CA MET A 486 -24.29 3.21 10.23
C MET A 486 -23.56 4.45 9.71
N THR A 487 -22.58 4.26 8.83
CA THR A 487 -21.83 5.35 8.15
C THR A 487 -22.62 6.01 6.99
N GLN A 488 -23.88 5.64 6.79
CA GLN A 488 -24.76 6.07 5.70
C GLN A 488 -24.24 5.78 4.27
N ASN A 489 -23.21 4.95 4.15
CA ASN A 489 -22.60 4.52 2.90
C ASN A 489 -23.38 3.38 2.21
N PHE A 490 -23.28 3.32 0.88
CA PHE A 490 -23.74 2.16 0.12
C PHE A 490 -22.78 0.97 0.28
N CYS A 491 -23.31 -0.25 0.19
CA CYS A 491 -22.49 -1.47 0.15
C CYS A 491 -21.89 -1.66 -1.26
N GLU A 492 -20.57 -1.46 -1.41
CA GLU A 492 -19.88 -1.64 -2.69
C GLU A 492 -19.60 -3.12 -3.02
N LYS A 493 -19.13 -3.36 -4.24
CA LYS A 493 -18.67 -4.67 -4.76
C LYS A 493 -17.63 -5.41 -3.90
N PHE A 494 -17.02 -4.74 -2.92
CA PHE A 494 -16.03 -5.31 -1.99
C PHE A 494 -16.65 -5.85 -0.70
N CYS A 495 -17.86 -5.41 -0.29
CA CYS A 495 -18.56 -5.96 0.87
C CYS A 495 -18.88 -7.44 0.67
N GLN A 496 -18.88 -8.24 1.75
CA GLN A 496 -19.14 -9.69 1.71
C GLN A 496 -20.60 -10.08 1.98
N CYS A 497 -21.46 -9.10 2.31
CA CYS A 497 -22.91 -9.27 2.42
C CYS A 497 -23.57 -9.77 1.12
N ASP A 498 -24.83 -10.23 1.18
CA ASP A 498 -25.48 -10.90 0.05
C ASP A 498 -25.50 -10.07 -1.26
N ARG A 499 -25.47 -10.73 -2.42
CA ARG A 499 -25.53 -10.11 -3.76
C ARG A 499 -26.85 -9.38 -4.02
N GLU A 500 -27.94 -9.80 -3.37
CA GLU A 500 -29.25 -9.15 -3.42
C GLU A 500 -29.49 -8.16 -2.25
N CYS A 501 -28.45 -7.82 -1.47
CA CYS A 501 -28.52 -6.80 -0.42
C CYS A 501 -29.06 -5.46 -0.97
N GLN A 502 -30.06 -4.90 -0.27
CA GLN A 502 -30.77 -3.70 -0.74
C GLN A 502 -29.93 -2.42 -0.62
N ASN A 503 -28.95 -2.37 0.28
CA ASN A 503 -28.01 -1.24 0.41
C ASN A 503 -26.89 -1.26 -0.65
N ARG A 504 -26.84 -2.26 -1.55
CA ARG A 504 -25.81 -2.29 -2.61
C ARG A 504 -26.10 -1.27 -3.72
N PHE A 505 -25.12 -0.44 -4.04
CA PHE A 505 -25.24 0.52 -5.13
C PHE A 505 -25.39 -0.23 -6.48
N PRO A 506 -26.44 0.04 -7.29
CA PRO A 506 -26.80 -0.83 -8.43
C PRO A 506 -26.10 -0.49 -9.75
N GLY A 507 -25.21 0.51 -9.77
CA GLY A 507 -24.65 1.09 -10.99
C GLY A 507 -25.66 1.91 -11.80
N CYS A 508 -25.33 2.22 -13.06
CA CYS A 508 -26.23 2.90 -14.00
C CYS A 508 -26.56 2.03 -15.22
N ARG A 509 -27.64 2.37 -15.91
CA ARG A 509 -28.06 1.77 -17.20
C ARG A 509 -28.16 2.82 -18.31
N CYS A 510 -27.35 3.86 -18.21
CA CYS A 510 -27.26 4.94 -19.20
C CYS A 510 -26.54 4.44 -20.46
N LYS A 511 -26.80 5.06 -21.62
CA LYS A 511 -26.16 4.70 -22.89
C LYS A 511 -24.82 5.40 -23.15
N THR A 512 -24.63 6.60 -22.59
CA THR A 512 -23.47 7.46 -22.84
C THR A 512 -23.44 8.62 -21.84
N GLN A 513 -22.35 9.40 -21.83
CA GLN A 513 -22.08 10.65 -21.10
C GLN A 513 -22.13 10.56 -19.57
N CYS A 514 -23.25 10.17 -18.96
CA CYS A 514 -23.45 10.08 -17.51
C CYS A 514 -23.16 11.36 -16.70
N ASN A 515 -23.12 12.53 -17.33
CA ASN A 515 -22.76 13.83 -16.71
C ASN A 515 -23.96 14.68 -16.27
N THR A 516 -25.16 14.09 -16.15
CA THR A 516 -26.40 14.78 -15.76
C THR A 516 -27.12 14.06 -14.63
N LYS A 517 -28.06 14.76 -13.97
CA LYS A 517 -28.92 14.22 -12.91
C LYS A 517 -29.82 13.03 -13.35
N GLN A 518 -29.87 12.71 -14.65
CA GLN A 518 -30.52 11.50 -15.15
C GLN A 518 -29.72 10.22 -14.85
N CYS A 519 -28.40 10.32 -14.64
CA CYS A 519 -27.56 9.20 -14.26
C CYS A 519 -27.52 9.04 -12.73
N PRO A 520 -27.86 7.86 -12.17
CA PRO A 520 -27.86 7.66 -10.72
C PRO A 520 -26.48 7.82 -10.10
N CYS A 521 -25.39 7.44 -10.78
CA CYS A 521 -24.01 7.67 -10.30
C CYS A 521 -23.74 9.16 -10.07
N TYR A 522 -23.91 9.99 -11.12
CA TYR A 522 -23.67 11.43 -11.06
C TYR A 522 -24.58 12.16 -10.07
N LEU A 523 -25.86 11.77 -10.01
CA LEU A 523 -26.82 12.29 -9.02
C LEU A 523 -26.40 11.98 -7.58
N ALA A 524 -25.86 10.78 -7.32
CA ALA A 524 -25.33 10.35 -6.03
C ALA A 524 -23.89 10.82 -5.76
N VAL A 525 -23.31 11.68 -6.60
CA VAL A 525 -21.92 12.18 -6.47
C VAL A 525 -20.88 11.05 -6.54
N ARG A 526 -21.09 10.13 -7.49
CA ARG A 526 -20.22 8.97 -7.74
C ARG A 526 -19.76 8.89 -9.19
N GLU A 527 -18.54 8.40 -9.42
CA GLU A 527 -18.16 7.92 -10.77
C GLU A 527 -18.87 6.59 -11.11
N CYS A 528 -18.87 6.25 -12.40
CA CYS A 528 -19.47 5.03 -12.93
C CYS A 528 -18.52 3.84 -12.74
N ASP A 529 -18.78 3.06 -11.69
CA ASP A 529 -18.10 1.79 -11.42
C ASP A 529 -18.08 0.88 -12.67
N PRO A 530 -16.89 0.43 -13.13
CA PRO A 530 -16.74 -0.32 -14.38
C PRO A 530 -17.23 -1.77 -14.30
N ASP A 531 -17.41 -2.35 -13.10
CA ASP A 531 -17.95 -3.71 -12.91
C ASP A 531 -19.49 -3.71 -12.87
N LEU A 532 -20.12 -2.53 -12.75
CA LEU A 532 -21.56 -2.34 -12.61
C LEU A 532 -22.20 -1.57 -13.78
N CYS A 533 -21.50 -0.58 -14.34
CA CYS A 533 -22.03 0.35 -15.33
C CYS A 533 -21.82 -0.11 -16.79
N MET A 534 -22.07 -1.40 -17.03
CA MET A 534 -21.79 -2.18 -18.26
C MET A 534 -22.53 -1.72 -19.55
N THR A 535 -23.07 -0.49 -19.60
CA THR A 535 -23.82 0.03 -20.76
C THR A 535 -23.50 1.47 -21.14
N CYS A 536 -22.76 2.21 -20.32
CA CYS A 536 -22.47 3.63 -20.59
C CYS A 536 -21.08 3.88 -21.21
N GLY A 537 -20.24 2.85 -21.29
CA GLY A 537 -18.83 2.93 -21.70
C GLY A 537 -17.82 2.91 -20.56
N ALA A 538 -18.24 2.89 -19.29
CA ALA A 538 -17.29 2.92 -18.16
C ALA A 538 -16.32 1.71 -18.16
N THR A 539 -16.78 0.57 -18.65
CA THR A 539 -16.05 -0.70 -18.78
C THR A 539 -15.20 -0.81 -20.04
N ASP A 540 -15.46 0.03 -21.06
CA ASP A 540 -15.02 -0.23 -22.44
C ASP A 540 -13.72 0.51 -22.81
N HIS A 541 -12.94 -0.06 -23.73
CA HIS A 541 -11.74 0.56 -24.33
C HIS A 541 -10.79 1.22 -23.31
N TRP A 542 -10.10 0.41 -22.49
CA TRP A 542 -9.21 0.91 -21.43
C TRP A 542 -8.07 1.81 -21.93
N ASP A 543 -7.51 1.49 -23.10
CA ASP A 543 -6.43 2.24 -23.74
C ASP A 543 -6.90 3.57 -24.37
N SER A 544 -8.21 3.73 -24.57
CA SER A 544 -8.78 4.94 -25.16
C SER A 544 -9.03 6.02 -24.11
N LYS A 545 -8.44 7.20 -24.35
CA LYS A 545 -8.79 8.43 -23.64
C LYS A 545 -10.18 8.96 -24.02
N GLN A 546 -10.73 8.54 -25.16
CA GLN A 546 -12.05 8.96 -25.65
C GLN A 546 -13.09 7.89 -25.35
N VAL A 547 -13.64 7.97 -24.13
CA VAL A 547 -14.73 7.11 -23.64
C VAL A 547 -16.09 7.80 -23.86
N SER A 548 -17.15 7.04 -24.09
CA SER A 548 -18.53 7.55 -24.19
C SER A 548 -19.06 8.05 -22.83
N CYS A 549 -18.76 7.34 -21.74
CA CYS A 549 -18.94 7.82 -20.38
C CYS A 549 -17.97 8.98 -20.10
N LYS A 550 -18.45 10.08 -19.49
CA LYS A 550 -17.64 11.21 -19.00
C LYS A 550 -17.54 11.24 -17.47
N ASN A 551 -18.25 10.33 -16.80
CA ASN A 551 -18.31 10.18 -15.35
C ASN A 551 -17.42 9.01 -14.88
N CYS A 552 -16.22 8.87 -15.48
CA CYS A 552 -15.19 7.87 -15.16
C CYS A 552 -13.79 8.44 -15.45
N SER A 553 -13.63 9.75 -15.26
CA SER A 553 -12.46 10.54 -15.62
C SER A 553 -11.40 10.52 -14.53
N ILE A 554 -11.81 10.48 -13.25
CA ILE A 554 -10.92 10.37 -12.09
C ILE A 554 -10.33 8.95 -12.03
N GLN A 555 -11.17 7.91 -12.13
CA GLN A 555 -10.69 6.51 -12.08
C GLN A 555 -9.74 6.15 -13.24
N ARG A 556 -9.86 6.79 -14.40
CA ARG A 556 -8.97 6.62 -15.56
C ARG A 556 -7.84 7.68 -15.64
N GLY A 557 -7.77 8.62 -14.70
CA GLY A 557 -6.74 9.66 -14.69
C GLY A 557 -6.74 10.59 -15.91
N LEU A 558 -7.91 10.83 -16.54
CA LEU A 558 -8.11 11.58 -17.79
C LEU A 558 -7.99 13.10 -17.61
N LYS A 559 -6.96 13.55 -16.90
CA LYS A 559 -6.66 14.96 -16.62
C LYS A 559 -6.16 15.69 -17.87
N LYS A 560 -6.41 17.00 -17.89
CA LYS A 560 -5.95 17.98 -18.88
C LYS A 560 -4.46 18.27 -18.68
N HIS A 561 -3.81 18.83 -19.71
CA HIS A 561 -2.41 19.22 -19.63
C HIS A 561 -2.28 20.58 -18.93
N LEU A 562 -1.68 20.58 -17.73
CA LEU A 562 -1.37 21.79 -16.95
C LEU A 562 0.08 22.22 -17.15
N LEU A 563 0.28 23.54 -17.26
CA LEU A 563 1.57 24.24 -17.29
C LEU A 563 1.81 24.90 -15.93
N LEU A 564 3.06 25.21 -15.61
CA LEU A 564 3.48 25.84 -14.35
C LEU A 564 4.29 27.09 -14.71
N ALA A 565 3.95 28.22 -14.11
CA ALA A 565 4.63 29.51 -14.26
C ALA A 565 4.44 30.33 -12.97
N PRO A 566 5.13 31.46 -12.76
CA PRO A 566 4.74 32.43 -11.75
C PRO A 566 3.25 32.81 -11.91
N SER A 567 2.55 33.01 -10.79
CA SER A 567 1.15 33.46 -10.79
C SER A 567 1.07 34.96 -11.10
N ASP A 568 -0.05 35.41 -11.68
CA ASP A 568 -0.37 36.84 -11.80
C ASP A 568 -0.82 37.44 -10.44
N VAL A 569 -1.04 36.61 -9.41
CA VAL A 569 -1.44 37.01 -8.05
C VAL A 569 -0.27 36.87 -7.06
N ALA A 570 0.18 35.64 -6.78
CA ALA A 570 1.25 35.37 -5.83
C ALA A 570 1.93 34.01 -6.07
N GLY A 571 3.26 33.95 -5.92
CA GLY A 571 3.98 32.68 -5.96
C GLY A 571 3.92 31.97 -7.31
N TRP A 572 3.51 30.70 -7.31
CA TRP A 572 3.41 29.84 -8.50
C TRP A 572 1.94 29.59 -8.86
N GLY A 573 1.62 29.71 -10.15
CA GLY A 573 0.30 29.44 -10.72
C GLY A 573 0.29 28.24 -11.67
N THR A 574 -0.88 27.63 -11.85
CA THR A 574 -1.09 26.51 -12.78
C THR A 574 -2.02 26.92 -13.92
N PHE A 575 -1.56 26.74 -15.15
CA PHE A 575 -2.16 27.33 -16.35
C PHE A 575 -2.61 26.24 -17.33
N ILE A 576 -3.77 26.40 -17.96
CA ILE A 576 -4.34 25.31 -18.77
C ILE A 576 -3.88 25.37 -20.24
N LYS A 577 -3.28 24.28 -20.75
CA LYS A 577 -2.70 24.26 -22.11
C LYS A 577 -3.77 24.27 -23.23
N GLU A 578 -4.96 23.77 -22.93
CA GLU A 578 -6.03 23.49 -23.90
C GLU A 578 -7.35 24.03 -23.35
N PRO A 579 -8.27 24.54 -24.19
CA PRO A 579 -9.54 25.08 -23.72
C PRO A 579 -10.44 23.98 -23.14
N VAL A 580 -11.26 24.35 -22.15
CA VAL A 580 -12.09 23.42 -21.36
C VAL A 580 -13.51 23.96 -21.18
N GLN A 581 -14.50 23.07 -21.31
CA GLN A 581 -15.92 23.43 -21.22
C GLN A 581 -16.42 23.47 -19.77
N LYS A 582 -17.52 24.19 -19.53
CA LYS A 582 -18.14 24.25 -18.20
C LYS A 582 -18.54 22.87 -17.68
N ASN A 583 -18.22 22.60 -16.43
CA ASN A 583 -18.35 21.33 -15.69
C ASN A 583 -17.48 20.18 -16.24
N GLU A 584 -16.55 20.44 -17.16
CA GLU A 584 -15.59 19.43 -17.62
C GLU A 584 -14.48 19.23 -16.58
N PHE A 585 -13.97 18.00 -16.48
CA PHE A 585 -12.90 17.61 -15.57
C PHE A 585 -11.54 18.17 -16.02
N ILE A 586 -10.81 18.78 -15.08
CA ILE A 586 -9.47 19.34 -15.32
C ILE A 586 -8.41 18.40 -14.76
N SER A 587 -8.43 18.15 -13.46
CA SER A 587 -7.50 17.24 -12.77
C SER A 587 -8.14 16.77 -11.47
N GLU A 588 -7.62 15.68 -10.94
CA GLU A 588 -7.78 15.34 -9.52
C GLU A 588 -6.79 16.18 -8.71
N TYR A 589 -7.18 16.61 -7.52
CA TYR A 589 -6.26 17.14 -6.50
C TYR A 589 -5.73 15.94 -5.72
N CYS A 590 -4.48 15.56 -5.96
CA CYS A 590 -3.84 14.44 -5.27
C CYS A 590 -2.85 14.94 -4.22
N GLY A 591 -2.76 14.20 -3.11
CA GLY A 591 -1.81 14.45 -2.03
C GLY A 591 -1.53 13.19 -1.21
N GLU A 592 -0.80 13.37 -0.12
CA GLU A 592 -0.84 12.43 1.01
C GLU A 592 -2.26 12.38 1.58
N LEU A 593 -2.66 11.23 2.12
CA LEU A 593 -3.95 11.02 2.77
C LEU A 593 -3.65 10.71 4.24
N ILE A 594 -4.11 11.58 5.12
CA ILE A 594 -3.76 11.63 6.55
C ILE A 594 -5.04 11.74 7.40
N SER A 595 -4.96 11.44 8.69
CA SER A 595 -6.06 11.66 9.65
C SER A 595 -6.43 13.15 9.80
N GLN A 596 -7.48 13.48 10.55
CA GLN A 596 -7.72 14.87 10.98
C GLN A 596 -6.63 15.31 11.98
N ASP A 597 -6.24 14.45 12.92
CA ASP A 597 -5.30 14.79 14.00
C ASP A 597 -3.89 15.08 13.46
N GLU A 598 -3.42 14.35 12.45
CA GLU A 598 -2.20 14.65 11.68
C GLU A 598 -2.35 15.93 10.85
N ALA A 599 -3.54 16.21 10.31
CA ALA A 599 -3.80 17.42 9.55
C ALA A 599 -3.79 18.68 10.43
N ASP A 600 -4.31 18.61 11.65
CA ASP A 600 -4.30 19.72 12.62
C ASP A 600 -2.89 19.94 13.22
N ARG A 601 -2.13 18.87 13.44
CA ARG A 601 -0.69 18.95 13.83
C ARG A 601 0.16 19.57 12.71
N ARG A 602 -0.02 19.17 11.45
CA ARG A 602 0.61 19.85 10.29
C ARG A 602 0.09 21.28 10.09
N GLY A 603 -1.20 21.51 10.33
CA GLY A 603 -1.90 22.77 10.09
C GLY A 603 -1.25 23.94 10.82
N ARG A 604 -0.92 23.78 12.10
CA ARG A 604 -0.23 24.81 12.90
C ARG A 604 1.13 25.24 12.33
N ILE A 605 1.91 24.28 11.84
CA ILE A 605 3.19 24.57 11.16
C ILE A 605 2.92 25.33 9.85
N TYR A 606 1.91 24.91 9.07
CA TYR A 606 1.56 25.53 7.79
C TYR A 606 0.95 26.93 7.95
N ASP A 607 0.24 27.18 9.05
CA ASP A 607 -0.29 28.50 9.41
C ASP A 607 0.84 29.49 9.73
N LYS A 608 1.87 29.05 10.46
CA LYS A 608 3.06 29.88 10.75
C LYS A 608 3.86 30.21 9.48
N TYR A 609 3.96 29.28 8.53
CA TYR A 609 4.54 29.51 7.19
C TYR A 609 3.58 30.22 6.19
N MET A 610 2.38 30.59 6.62
CA MET A 610 1.34 31.24 5.81
C MET A 610 1.00 30.47 4.50
N SER A 611 1.13 29.13 4.50
CA SER A 611 0.98 28.31 3.28
C SER A 611 0.51 26.89 3.59
N SER A 612 -0.80 26.64 3.43
CA SER A 612 -1.41 25.32 3.62
C SER A 612 -1.90 24.73 2.29
N PHE A 613 -1.61 23.44 2.06
CA PHE A 613 -2.13 22.65 0.94
C PHE A 613 -3.09 21.52 1.38
N LEU A 614 -3.63 21.65 2.60
CA LEU A 614 -4.59 20.72 3.20
C LEU A 614 -5.98 20.89 2.57
N PHE A 615 -6.58 19.78 2.11
CA PHE A 615 -7.93 19.74 1.55
C PHE A 615 -8.75 18.64 2.24
N ASN A 616 -9.71 19.02 3.09
CA ASN A 616 -10.57 18.07 3.81
C ASN A 616 -11.40 17.21 2.83
N LEU A 617 -11.30 15.88 2.96
CA LEU A 617 -11.88 14.91 2.02
C LEU A 617 -13.18 14.30 2.54
N ASN A 618 -13.20 13.93 3.82
CA ASN A 618 -14.31 13.33 4.56
C ASN A 618 -13.97 13.42 6.06
N ASN A 619 -14.89 13.04 6.96
CA ASN A 619 -14.70 13.16 8.41
C ASN A 619 -13.41 12.50 8.93
N ASP A 620 -12.96 11.42 8.28
CA ASP A 620 -11.89 10.56 8.80
C ASP A 620 -10.52 10.94 8.21
N PHE A 621 -10.49 11.65 7.08
CA PHE A 621 -9.24 11.93 6.35
C PHE A 621 -9.19 13.32 5.66
N VAL A 622 -7.97 13.87 5.59
CA VAL A 622 -7.60 15.07 4.85
C VAL A 622 -6.59 14.70 3.74
N VAL A 623 -6.62 15.42 2.62
CA VAL A 623 -5.61 15.31 1.55
C VAL A 623 -4.61 16.44 1.67
N ASP A 624 -3.36 16.11 2.03
CA ASP A 624 -2.25 17.05 2.13
C ASP A 624 -1.40 17.01 0.85
N ALA A 625 -1.45 18.06 0.02
CA ALA A 625 -0.60 18.12 -1.17
C ALA A 625 0.81 18.69 -0.90
N THR A 626 1.19 18.98 0.35
CA THR A 626 2.42 19.71 0.71
C THR A 626 3.69 18.95 0.36
N ARG A 627 3.87 17.74 0.91
CA ARG A 627 5.07 16.91 0.73
C ARG A 627 5.03 16.09 -0.58
N LYS A 628 3.87 15.53 -0.90
CA LYS A 628 3.60 14.77 -2.13
C LYS A 628 2.32 15.31 -2.77
N GLY A 629 2.26 15.47 -4.09
CA GLY A 629 1.09 16.06 -4.73
C GLY A 629 1.13 16.04 -6.25
N ASN A 630 0.30 16.82 -6.94
CA ASN A 630 0.31 16.92 -8.41
C ASN A 630 0.13 18.38 -8.91
N LYS A 631 0.21 18.59 -10.23
CA LYS A 631 0.21 19.93 -10.86
C LYS A 631 -0.98 20.85 -10.54
N ILE A 632 -2.13 20.35 -10.05
CA ILE A 632 -3.26 21.22 -9.67
C ILE A 632 -3.11 21.79 -8.25
N ARG A 633 -2.08 21.39 -7.47
CA ARG A 633 -1.76 22.03 -6.17
C ARG A 633 -1.38 23.51 -6.26
N PHE A 634 -1.01 23.97 -7.47
CA PHE A 634 -0.68 25.35 -7.78
C PHE A 634 -1.86 26.11 -8.44
N ALA A 635 -3.09 25.60 -8.29
CA ALA A 635 -4.29 26.35 -8.66
C ALA A 635 -4.69 27.24 -7.48
N ASN A 636 -4.43 28.54 -7.57
CA ASN A 636 -4.48 29.46 -6.45
C ASN A 636 -5.90 29.73 -5.92
N HIS A 637 -5.98 30.32 -4.72
CA HIS A 637 -7.23 30.80 -4.16
C HIS A 637 -7.78 31.97 -5.00
N SER A 638 -9.10 32.03 -5.16
CA SER A 638 -9.84 33.26 -5.42
C SER A 638 -11.28 33.12 -4.93
N VAL A 639 -11.90 34.23 -4.52
CA VAL A 639 -13.34 34.28 -4.22
C VAL A 639 -14.22 34.29 -5.48
N ASN A 640 -13.63 34.64 -6.64
CA ASN A 640 -14.28 34.65 -7.96
C ASN A 640 -13.71 33.58 -8.93
N PRO A 641 -13.56 32.30 -8.51
CA PRO A 641 -12.73 31.33 -9.21
C PRO A 641 -13.31 30.89 -10.55
N ASN A 642 -12.44 30.49 -11.49
CA ASN A 642 -12.85 29.87 -12.76
C ASN A 642 -13.06 28.35 -12.65
N CYS A 643 -12.62 27.70 -11.56
CA CYS A 643 -12.82 26.28 -11.26
C CYS A 643 -13.66 26.06 -10.00
N TYR A 644 -14.04 24.80 -9.74
CA TYR A 644 -14.58 24.34 -8.47
C TYR A 644 -14.07 22.93 -8.14
N ALA A 645 -13.84 22.68 -6.85
CA ALA A 645 -13.53 21.36 -6.33
C ALA A 645 -14.81 20.59 -5.97
N LYS A 646 -14.77 19.26 -6.10
CA LYS A 646 -15.86 18.35 -5.73
C LYS A 646 -15.29 17.01 -5.28
N VAL A 647 -15.52 16.63 -4.03
CA VAL A 647 -15.30 15.24 -3.58
C VAL A 647 -16.29 14.33 -4.31
N VAL A 648 -15.79 13.22 -4.85
CA VAL A 648 -16.55 12.20 -5.57
C VAL A 648 -16.17 10.83 -5.02
N MET A 649 -17.17 9.95 -4.86
CA MET A 649 -16.93 8.55 -4.50
C MET A 649 -16.60 7.73 -5.77
N VAL A 650 -15.42 7.12 -5.79
CA VAL A 650 -14.80 6.49 -6.96
C VAL A 650 -14.34 5.08 -6.59
N ASN A 651 -15.14 4.06 -6.95
CA ASN A 651 -14.84 2.64 -6.66
C ASN A 651 -14.52 2.35 -5.17
N GLY A 652 -15.20 3.03 -4.23
CA GLY A 652 -14.97 2.89 -2.79
C GLY A 652 -14.01 3.93 -2.20
N ASP A 653 -13.31 4.70 -3.03
CA ASP A 653 -12.37 5.73 -2.58
C ASP A 653 -12.97 7.13 -2.75
N HIS A 654 -12.92 7.96 -1.71
CA HIS A 654 -13.19 9.39 -1.85
C HIS A 654 -12.03 10.09 -2.57
N ARG A 655 -12.32 10.88 -3.62
CA ARG A 655 -11.29 11.58 -4.42
C ARG A 655 -11.76 12.98 -4.80
N ILE A 656 -10.87 13.97 -4.76
CA ILE A 656 -11.18 15.38 -5.06
C ILE A 656 -11.00 15.63 -6.56
N GLY A 657 -12.09 15.82 -7.29
CA GLY A 657 -12.06 16.27 -8.68
C GLY A 657 -12.13 17.80 -8.78
N ILE A 658 -11.26 18.40 -9.57
CA ILE A 658 -11.29 19.82 -9.96
C ILE A 658 -11.94 19.94 -11.34
N PHE A 659 -12.96 20.78 -11.46
CA PHE A 659 -13.80 20.95 -12.63
C PHE A 659 -13.94 22.44 -12.99
N ALA A 660 -14.18 22.75 -14.27
CA ALA A 660 -14.34 24.14 -14.72
C ALA A 660 -15.71 24.72 -14.32
N LYS A 661 -15.75 25.87 -13.63
CA LYS A 661 -16.97 26.59 -13.19
C LYS A 661 -17.63 27.36 -14.34
N ARG A 662 -16.81 27.81 -15.29
CA ARG A 662 -17.18 28.43 -16.59
C ARG A 662 -16.45 27.72 -17.73
N ALA A 663 -16.57 28.20 -18.96
CA ALA A 663 -15.61 27.86 -20.00
C ALA A 663 -14.27 28.55 -19.70
N ILE A 664 -13.16 27.87 -19.98
CA ILE A 664 -11.79 28.34 -19.73
C ILE A 664 -11.01 28.25 -21.05
N GLN A 665 -10.34 29.34 -21.41
CA GLN A 665 -9.53 29.46 -22.62
C GLN A 665 -8.12 28.88 -22.40
N ARG A 666 -7.41 28.61 -23.50
CA ARG A 666 -6.00 28.21 -23.46
C ARG A 666 -5.15 29.35 -22.87
N GLY A 667 -4.35 29.03 -21.86
CA GLY A 667 -3.42 29.95 -21.22
C GLY A 667 -3.96 30.68 -20.01
N GLU A 668 -5.23 30.49 -19.61
CA GLU A 668 -5.72 31.03 -18.33
C GLU A 668 -5.07 30.31 -17.13
N GLU A 669 -4.72 31.06 -16.08
CA GLU A 669 -4.44 30.52 -14.75
C GLU A 669 -5.73 29.91 -14.16
N LEU A 670 -5.58 28.84 -13.37
CA LEU A 670 -6.69 28.15 -12.73
C LEU A 670 -6.78 28.52 -11.25
N PHE A 671 -7.97 28.97 -10.84
CA PHE A 671 -8.28 29.33 -9.46
C PHE A 671 -9.46 28.52 -8.95
N PHE A 672 -9.44 28.11 -7.68
CA PHE A 672 -10.61 27.57 -6.99
C PHE A 672 -10.81 28.21 -5.62
N ASP A 673 -12.05 28.19 -5.13
CA ASP A 673 -12.39 28.67 -3.80
C ASP A 673 -11.98 27.61 -2.76
N TYR A 674 -11.00 27.95 -1.91
CA TYR A 674 -10.47 27.08 -0.85
C TYR A 674 -11.43 26.99 0.35
N ARG A 675 -12.41 27.90 0.48
CA ARG A 675 -13.35 28.00 1.62
C ARG A 675 -12.67 28.18 2.98
N TYR A 676 -11.63 29.01 3.03
CA TYR A 676 -11.10 29.54 4.29
C TYR A 676 -12.22 30.06 5.20
N SER A 677 -12.05 29.94 6.52
CA SER A 677 -12.95 30.62 7.46
C SER A 677 -12.84 32.14 7.27
N GLN A 678 -13.81 32.89 7.81
CA GLN A 678 -13.74 34.37 7.75
C GLN A 678 -12.53 34.95 8.50
N ALA A 679 -11.98 34.22 9.48
CA ALA A 679 -10.75 34.61 10.16
C ALA A 679 -9.50 34.32 9.30
N ASP A 680 -9.47 33.19 8.60
CA ASP A 680 -8.29 32.75 7.84
C ASP A 680 -8.21 33.44 6.47
N ALA A 681 -9.35 33.73 5.85
CA ALA A 681 -9.39 34.51 4.61
C ALA A 681 -8.72 35.89 4.75
N LEU A 682 -8.76 36.48 5.96
CA LEU A 682 -8.09 37.74 6.28
C LEU A 682 -6.56 37.59 6.44
N LYS A 683 -6.05 36.40 6.75
CA LYS A 683 -4.61 36.09 6.78
C LYS A 683 -4.09 35.79 5.37
N TYR A 684 -4.80 34.94 4.62
CA TYR A 684 -4.30 34.33 3.38
C TYR A 684 -4.62 35.09 2.10
N VAL A 685 -5.70 35.87 2.06
CA VAL A 685 -6.23 36.47 0.82
C VAL A 685 -5.97 37.98 0.77
N GLY A 686 -4.74 38.37 1.13
CA GLY A 686 -4.20 39.66 0.74
C GLY A 686 -4.09 39.76 -0.78
N ILE A 687 -4.33 40.95 -1.34
CA ILE A 687 -4.18 41.28 -2.78
C ILE A 687 -5.27 40.67 -3.72
N GLU A 688 -6.55 40.93 -3.44
CA GLU A 688 -7.59 41.08 -4.50
C GLU A 688 -8.13 42.54 -4.61
N ARG A 689 -7.57 43.50 -3.85
CA ARG A 689 -8.20 44.82 -3.62
C ARG A 689 -7.93 45.95 -4.62
N GLU A 690 -6.97 45.83 -5.56
CA GLU A 690 -6.49 46.98 -6.36
C GLU A 690 -6.62 46.83 -7.90
N ILE A 691 -7.53 45.98 -8.40
CA ILE A 691 -7.75 45.77 -9.85
C ILE A 691 -8.97 46.55 -10.40
N ASN A 692 -9.66 47.36 -9.59
CA ASN A 692 -10.84 48.14 -10.03
C ASN A 692 -10.86 49.61 -9.51
N THR A 693 -9.93 50.46 -9.97
CA THR A 693 -10.20 51.87 -10.37
C THR A 693 -8.92 52.55 -10.90
N VAL A 694 -8.75 52.60 -12.22
CA VAL A 694 -8.09 53.68 -13.00
C VAL A 694 -8.87 53.84 -14.29
#